data_AF-A0A8S1LFQ4-F1
#
_entry.id   AF-A0A8S1LFQ4-F1
#
_cell.length_a   1.000
_cell.length_b   1.000
_cell.length_c   1.000
_cell.angle_alpha   90.00
_cell.angle_beta   90.00
_cell.angle_gamma   90.00
#
_symmetry.space_group_name_H-M   'P 1'
#
loop_
_entity.id
_entity.type
_entity.pdbx_description
1 polymer ?
#
loop_
_entity_poly.entity_id
_entity_poly.type
_entity_poly.pdbx_seq_one_letter_code
_entity_poly.pdbx_strand_id
1 'polypeptide(L)'
;MQTQDLGQLINALQLTYGTSQESVNSGEALLKQASMQPLYAISLLKIVDDQTQQDLVRQSAVVNLKTFLEKHWVEKKEPGHFVVNPDEKTLIRATIIDALARCIQVKKLRSQYEDLIYKLVAIDFPKDWPQLVQQLVIKLQNYTSYDDLWSALLTLRRACEVHQFLLDNDRKPLEPLVASTFPLLETLFQKFLENYNEQSGQLVKVILKIFHHATHLIMPIYMRDFNIVAKWMLFFRTIISSPTPPELASFTQDSEEETRREKTYIWTNKKWASRIILRFIQKFANKKMVDADTANFADHIKSTYAVGFMELFYNILTDNSQFQGPRTCLFALKYLYYSLKLDNTKDLLKPHYDKLIYHVAIPKMQLTPRDDELWKNDPEEYIKRLDDFSLSTYNIKNPANDLLQEICQQTDANGNLMLIQFLNYCQNAFNSNIDPLTNQPLNLLKKEALLWGIECLVHQISKIDAIKDGLEQILEKHILPEFQNPVGFLRARACHLFNEYGTIEFKNKQNIQLAVQGISKCILDKELPVRVAAAISFSSILQHKEAQDLIRPQLSQVLEIYIKLMDLIDNERIVRSLEEIVKNFTNEITPYAHQLAAHIATIFQKYCNKQNQGDGDSDDDGEAELAASGCLEAIKRILNAPLQQESYVQLESVIFPIINFSLTEAGCDFINEALEILNLMLYKKKQLTPGLWFYYPVLCYIIIGLPQETNVYALQGLTEEQYVLLEGCKKDWGSEFVTQMLGSFRNYIQKGGSTFLTQNDFFGNSFIQLIFRFIQKIYTIAENGTDETDQNQVTTILIALIENFPGQIDNLIPQIIDFTLLNLQKEKKTNKFKMVNIGVLNMCIWYNPQLAQNYLNSKGITDQILQTLFQMEKHYKYEWDISRLIFALCQLYSLPQIPNYLLTNSAEIGKLFVRLSTKILELREEEESCEQEDQAEEEDDQKKLADKIQDLEQDEEDDDDEDYDGEEDDYAELYDSPLEDYDAILLMEKLILTLQQSNPQLYSGLFSQLTQQEQEQMTKNIKEAKEQYDEWIKQKQQQQMNK
;
A
#
# COMPACT_ATOMS: atom_id res chain seq x y z
N MET A 1 -29.97 -43.50 -20.90
CA MET A 1 -28.72 -42.76 -20.67
C MET A 1 -27.64 -43.78 -20.36
N GLN A 2 -26.59 -43.85 -21.18
CA GLN A 2 -25.47 -44.76 -20.91
C GLN A 2 -24.81 -44.34 -19.60
N THR A 3 -24.76 -45.26 -18.63
CA THR A 3 -24.03 -45.06 -17.37
C THR A 3 -22.55 -45.04 -17.67
N GLN A 4 -21.86 -43.97 -17.27
CA GLN A 4 -20.40 -43.86 -17.34
C GLN A 4 -19.76 -45.06 -16.62
N ASP A 5 -18.79 -45.70 -17.25
CA ASP A 5 -18.10 -46.87 -16.69
C ASP A 5 -17.16 -46.43 -15.55
N LEU A 6 -17.59 -46.68 -14.31
CA LEU A 6 -16.81 -46.36 -13.11
C LEU A 6 -15.43 -47.04 -13.11
N GLY A 7 -15.31 -48.23 -13.71
CA GLY A 7 -14.04 -48.95 -13.80
C GLY A 7 -13.01 -48.22 -14.68
N GLN A 8 -13.47 -47.63 -15.79
CA GLN A 8 -12.62 -46.79 -16.65
C GLN A 8 -12.19 -45.51 -15.94
N LEU A 9 -13.10 -44.90 -15.17
CA LEU A 9 -12.79 -43.69 -14.41
C LEU A 9 -11.78 -43.97 -13.29
N ILE A 10 -11.95 -45.06 -12.55
CA ILE A 10 -10.99 -45.50 -11.52
C ILE A 10 -9.61 -45.74 -12.13
N ASN A 11 -9.53 -46.40 -13.29
CA ASN A 11 -8.26 -46.60 -13.99
C ASN A 11 -7.62 -45.26 -14.40
N ALA A 12 -8.40 -44.33 -14.96
CA ALA A 12 -7.91 -43.00 -15.31
C ALA A 12 -7.36 -42.23 -14.09
N LEU A 13 -8.07 -42.29 -12.95
CA LEU A 13 -7.62 -41.70 -11.68
C LEU A 13 -6.40 -42.41 -11.08
N GLN A 14 -6.16 -43.69 -11.40
CA GLN A 14 -4.95 -44.41 -10.97
C GLN A 14 -3.74 -44.00 -11.82
N LEU A 15 -3.94 -43.78 -13.13
CA LEU A 15 -2.89 -43.38 -14.07
C LEU A 15 -2.29 -42.00 -13.75
N THR A 16 -3.08 -41.09 -13.14
CA THR A 16 -2.60 -39.77 -12.70
C THR A 16 -1.57 -39.83 -11.56
N TYR A 17 -1.33 -41.02 -10.98
CA TYR A 17 -0.30 -41.25 -9.96
C TYR A 17 0.86 -42.12 -10.44
N GLY A 18 0.93 -42.42 -11.74
CA GLY A 18 2.00 -43.22 -12.31
C GLY A 18 3.38 -42.56 -12.16
N THR A 19 4.44 -43.36 -12.08
CA THR A 19 5.83 -42.86 -11.96
C THR A 19 6.40 -42.27 -13.25
N SER A 20 5.70 -42.43 -14.39
CA SER A 20 6.09 -41.89 -15.69
C SER A 20 5.17 -40.76 -16.12
N GLN A 21 5.73 -39.65 -16.62
CA GLN A 21 4.99 -38.51 -17.14
C GLN A 21 3.97 -38.91 -18.24
N GLU A 22 4.30 -39.92 -19.05
CA GLU A 22 3.41 -40.43 -20.11
C GLU A 22 2.12 -41.06 -19.55
N SER A 23 2.21 -41.79 -18.42
CA SER A 23 1.05 -42.33 -17.70
C SER A 23 0.16 -41.21 -17.14
N VAL A 24 0.77 -40.18 -16.56
CA VAL A 24 0.04 -39.04 -15.98
C VAL A 24 -0.72 -38.29 -17.08
N ASN A 25 -0.03 -37.94 -18.18
CA ASN A 25 -0.64 -37.26 -19.33
C ASN A 25 -1.78 -38.09 -19.94
N SER A 26 -1.61 -39.42 -20.02
CA SER A 26 -2.67 -40.32 -20.50
C SER A 26 -3.87 -40.36 -19.55
N GLY A 27 -3.65 -40.37 -18.24
CA GLY A 27 -4.72 -40.32 -17.23
C GLY A 27 -5.51 -39.02 -17.30
N GLU A 28 -4.82 -37.88 -17.39
CA GLU A 28 -5.45 -36.55 -17.53
C GLU A 28 -6.27 -36.43 -18.83
N ALA A 29 -5.76 -36.95 -19.95
CA ALA A 29 -6.48 -36.96 -21.21
C ALA A 29 -7.79 -37.77 -21.11
N LEU A 30 -7.76 -38.92 -20.44
CA LEU A 30 -8.96 -39.74 -20.20
C LEU A 30 -9.97 -39.04 -19.29
N LEU A 31 -9.51 -38.36 -18.22
CA LEU A 31 -10.38 -37.58 -17.34
C LEU A 31 -11.01 -36.39 -18.05
N LYS A 32 -10.26 -35.71 -18.93
CA LYS A 32 -10.77 -34.61 -19.77
C LYS A 32 -11.80 -35.08 -20.78
N GLN A 33 -11.67 -36.30 -21.31
CA GLN A 33 -12.70 -36.90 -22.17
C GLN A 33 -13.93 -37.31 -21.34
N ALA A 34 -13.71 -37.87 -20.15
CA ALA A 34 -14.76 -38.31 -19.25
C ALA A 34 -15.59 -37.15 -18.70
N SER A 35 -15.00 -35.97 -18.48
CA SER A 35 -15.69 -34.78 -17.98
C SER A 35 -16.71 -34.20 -18.96
N MET A 36 -16.63 -34.56 -20.25
CA MET A 36 -17.63 -34.16 -21.25
C MET A 36 -18.89 -35.03 -21.24
N GLN A 37 -18.92 -36.10 -20.42
CA GLN A 37 -20.08 -37.00 -20.32
C GLN A 37 -21.06 -36.52 -19.23
N PRO A 38 -22.38 -36.74 -19.40
CA PRO A 38 -23.36 -36.46 -18.36
C PRO A 38 -23.11 -37.29 -17.08
N LEU A 39 -23.45 -36.74 -15.91
CA LEU A 39 -23.33 -37.41 -14.60
C LEU A 39 -21.88 -37.69 -14.16
N TYR A 40 -20.91 -36.97 -14.72
CA TYR A 40 -19.50 -37.09 -14.34
C TYR A 40 -19.28 -36.77 -12.86
N ALA A 41 -19.88 -35.70 -12.35
CA ALA A 41 -19.74 -35.33 -10.94
C ALA A 41 -20.39 -36.37 -10.01
N ILE A 42 -21.55 -36.93 -10.39
CA ILE A 42 -22.18 -38.03 -9.66
C ILE A 42 -21.32 -39.30 -9.68
N SER A 43 -20.66 -39.60 -10.80
CA SER A 43 -19.77 -40.76 -10.92
C SER A 43 -18.55 -40.63 -10.01
N LEU A 44 -17.96 -39.43 -9.93
CA LEU A 44 -16.88 -39.12 -8.99
C LEU A 44 -17.34 -39.25 -7.52
N LEU A 45 -18.52 -38.72 -7.16
CA LEU A 45 -19.08 -38.86 -5.81
C LEU A 45 -19.21 -40.34 -5.39
N LYS A 46 -19.68 -41.21 -6.29
CA LYS A 46 -19.79 -42.65 -6.03
C LYS A 46 -18.44 -43.30 -5.77
N ILE A 47 -17.39 -42.89 -6.48
CA ILE A 47 -16.02 -43.41 -6.28
C ILE A 47 -15.46 -42.95 -4.93
N VAL A 48 -15.72 -41.70 -4.53
CA VAL A 48 -15.31 -41.19 -3.22
C VAL A 48 -16.02 -41.95 -2.09
N ASP A 49 -17.30 -42.29 -2.28
CA ASP A 49 -18.12 -43.03 -1.32
C ASP A 49 -17.79 -44.54 -1.25
N ASP A 50 -17.12 -45.10 -2.27
CA ASP A 50 -16.74 -46.51 -2.31
C ASP A 50 -15.55 -46.80 -1.39
N GLN A 51 -15.84 -47.30 -0.18
CA GLN A 51 -14.85 -47.68 0.82
C GLN A 51 -13.96 -48.87 0.40
N THR A 52 -14.29 -49.57 -0.70
CA THR A 52 -13.42 -50.63 -1.23
C THR A 52 -12.25 -50.11 -2.06
N GLN A 53 -12.31 -48.83 -2.48
CA GLN A 53 -11.22 -48.18 -3.22
C GLN A 53 -10.11 -47.68 -2.29
N GLN A 54 -8.90 -47.57 -2.82
CA GLN A 54 -7.77 -46.99 -2.09
C GLN A 54 -8.00 -45.51 -1.81
N ASP A 55 -7.57 -45.02 -0.63
CA ASP A 55 -7.74 -43.62 -0.22
C ASP A 55 -7.15 -42.61 -1.21
N LEU A 56 -6.06 -42.97 -1.91
CA LEU A 56 -5.48 -42.13 -2.97
C LEU A 56 -6.43 -41.96 -4.16
N VAL A 57 -7.11 -43.02 -4.59
CA VAL A 57 -8.10 -42.96 -5.69
C VAL A 57 -9.31 -42.11 -5.27
N ARG A 58 -9.78 -42.30 -4.03
CA ARG A 58 -10.86 -41.50 -3.45
C ARG A 58 -10.46 -40.03 -3.34
N GLN A 59 -9.20 -39.75 -3.00
CA GLN A 59 -8.64 -38.40 -2.97
C GLN A 59 -8.58 -37.79 -4.38
N SER A 60 -8.13 -38.55 -5.39
CA SER A 60 -8.16 -38.13 -6.80
C SER A 60 -9.55 -37.73 -7.24
N ALA A 61 -10.53 -38.56 -6.89
CA ALA A 61 -11.91 -38.39 -7.31
C ALA A 61 -12.52 -37.12 -6.72
N VAL A 62 -12.29 -36.82 -5.44
CA VAL A 62 -12.81 -35.59 -4.81
C VAL A 62 -12.11 -34.33 -5.32
N VAL A 63 -10.81 -34.39 -5.63
CA VAL A 63 -10.07 -33.27 -6.24
C VAL A 63 -10.59 -33.00 -7.65
N ASN A 64 -10.76 -34.05 -8.47
CA ASN A 64 -11.34 -33.93 -9.81
C ASN A 64 -12.78 -33.41 -9.76
N LEU A 65 -13.57 -33.84 -8.75
CA LEU A 65 -14.92 -33.36 -8.54
C LEU A 65 -14.90 -31.86 -8.27
N LYS A 66 -14.07 -31.41 -7.33
CA LYS A 66 -13.89 -30.00 -6.99
C LYS A 66 -13.52 -29.18 -8.24
N THR A 67 -12.44 -29.54 -8.94
CA THR A 67 -11.97 -28.82 -10.13
C THR A 67 -13.01 -28.78 -11.25
N PHE A 68 -13.74 -29.89 -11.45
CA PHE A 68 -14.82 -29.95 -12.43
C PHE A 68 -15.96 -29.00 -12.08
N LEU A 69 -16.40 -28.99 -10.82
CA LEU A 69 -17.47 -28.11 -10.38
C LEU A 69 -17.04 -26.64 -10.44
N GLU A 70 -15.84 -26.29 -9.99
CA GLU A 70 -15.30 -24.92 -10.10
C GLU A 70 -15.34 -24.39 -11.55
N LYS A 71 -15.00 -25.23 -12.51
CA LYS A 71 -14.95 -24.84 -13.92
C LYS A 71 -16.33 -24.74 -14.56
N HIS A 72 -17.29 -25.58 -14.15
CA HIS A 72 -18.54 -25.82 -14.89
C HIS A 72 -19.82 -25.54 -14.08
N TRP A 73 -19.73 -25.06 -12.84
CA TRP A 73 -20.90 -24.77 -12.01
C TRP A 73 -21.62 -23.50 -12.45
N VAL A 74 -20.91 -22.45 -12.87
CA VAL A 74 -21.49 -21.17 -13.31
C VAL A 74 -21.32 -21.01 -14.82
N GLU A 75 -22.32 -20.45 -15.49
CA GLU A 75 -22.25 -20.12 -16.91
C GLU A 75 -21.26 -18.97 -17.16
N LYS A 76 -20.25 -19.20 -18.01
CA LYS A 76 -19.28 -18.18 -18.44
C LYS A 76 -19.68 -17.57 -19.78
N LYS A 77 -19.30 -16.31 -20.05
CA LYS A 77 -19.61 -15.56 -21.28
C LYS A 77 -18.99 -16.16 -22.57
N GLU A 78 -18.21 -17.23 -22.46
CA GLU A 78 -17.57 -17.90 -23.59
C GLU A 78 -18.57 -18.73 -24.41
N PRO A 79 -18.61 -18.58 -25.76
CA PRO A 79 -19.50 -19.36 -26.61
C PRO A 79 -19.23 -20.87 -26.49
N GLY A 80 -20.23 -21.64 -26.07
CA GLY A 80 -20.15 -23.10 -25.99
C GLY A 80 -19.57 -23.66 -24.68
N HIS A 81 -19.47 -22.84 -23.62
CA HIS A 81 -19.03 -23.29 -22.31
C HIS A 81 -19.99 -24.37 -21.73
N PHE A 82 -19.43 -25.51 -21.32
CA PHE A 82 -20.21 -26.58 -20.69
C PHE A 82 -20.61 -26.20 -19.26
N VAL A 83 -21.91 -26.33 -18.94
CA VAL A 83 -22.47 -26.05 -17.61
C VAL A 83 -23.15 -27.30 -17.06
N VAL A 84 -22.92 -27.59 -15.77
CA VAL A 84 -23.56 -28.73 -15.08
C VAL A 84 -25.08 -28.58 -15.10
N ASN A 85 -25.79 -29.68 -15.41
CA ASN A 85 -27.25 -29.69 -15.50
C ASN A 85 -27.91 -29.34 -14.15
N PRO A 86 -28.98 -28.51 -14.12
CA PRO A 86 -29.77 -28.19 -12.92
C PRO A 86 -30.18 -29.40 -12.03
N ASP A 87 -30.53 -30.54 -12.61
CA ASP A 87 -30.91 -31.75 -11.86
C ASP A 87 -29.71 -32.32 -11.08
N GLU A 88 -28.53 -32.32 -11.71
CA GLU A 88 -27.28 -32.76 -11.09
C GLU A 88 -26.86 -31.79 -9.98
N LYS A 89 -27.01 -30.48 -10.18
CA LYS A 89 -26.77 -29.47 -9.14
C LYS A 89 -27.65 -29.70 -7.91
N THR A 90 -28.93 -29.98 -8.12
CA THR A 90 -29.89 -30.22 -7.03
C THR A 90 -29.54 -31.49 -6.25
N LEU A 91 -29.16 -32.57 -6.95
CA LEU A 91 -28.72 -33.81 -6.30
C LEU A 91 -27.44 -33.61 -5.47
N ILE A 92 -26.47 -32.86 -5.99
CA ILE A 92 -25.22 -32.54 -5.27
C ILE A 92 -25.56 -31.76 -3.98
N ARG A 93 -26.33 -30.68 -4.07
CA ARG A 93 -26.78 -29.89 -2.90
C ARG A 93 -27.54 -30.73 -1.87
N ALA A 94 -28.32 -31.72 -2.32
CA ALA A 94 -29.08 -32.60 -1.44
C ALA A 94 -28.22 -33.63 -0.68
N THR A 95 -27.05 -34.00 -1.22
CA THR A 95 -26.27 -35.17 -0.73
C THR A 95 -24.88 -34.83 -0.22
N ILE A 96 -24.35 -33.64 -0.52
CA ILE A 96 -22.95 -33.28 -0.22
C ILE A 96 -22.62 -33.31 1.28
N ILE A 97 -23.56 -32.94 2.15
CA ILE A 97 -23.38 -32.98 3.61
C ILE A 97 -23.28 -34.42 4.10
N ASP A 98 -24.10 -35.32 3.55
CA ASP A 98 -24.04 -36.76 3.87
C ASP A 98 -22.78 -37.41 3.31
N ALA A 99 -22.30 -36.97 2.13
CA ALA A 99 -21.04 -37.41 1.56
C ALA A 99 -19.86 -37.04 2.45
N LEU A 100 -19.84 -35.79 2.95
CA LEU A 100 -18.85 -35.36 3.94
C LEU A 100 -18.89 -36.25 5.20
N ALA A 101 -20.08 -36.55 5.75
CA ALA A 101 -20.22 -37.40 6.93
C ALA A 101 -19.57 -38.78 6.74
N ARG A 102 -19.77 -39.43 5.57
CA ARG A 102 -19.24 -40.76 5.27
C ARG A 102 -17.71 -40.83 5.17
N CYS A 103 -17.03 -39.71 4.90
CA CYS A 103 -15.58 -39.66 4.76
C CYS A 103 -14.86 -38.77 5.78
N ILE A 104 -15.57 -38.25 6.79
CA ILE A 104 -15.08 -37.18 7.69
C ILE A 104 -13.83 -37.56 8.50
N GLN A 105 -13.64 -38.87 8.72
CA GLN A 105 -12.48 -39.42 9.44
C GLN A 105 -11.19 -39.30 8.63
N VAL A 106 -11.27 -39.26 7.29
CA VAL A 106 -10.10 -39.14 6.42
C VAL A 106 -9.79 -37.65 6.21
N LYS A 107 -8.80 -37.12 6.94
CA LYS A 107 -8.43 -35.69 6.94
C LYS A 107 -8.30 -35.08 5.53
N LYS A 108 -7.66 -35.81 4.59
CA LYS A 108 -7.44 -35.34 3.21
C LYS A 108 -8.74 -35.25 2.39
N LEU A 109 -9.69 -36.17 2.59
CA LEU A 109 -11.00 -36.10 1.92
C LEU A 109 -11.86 -35.00 2.54
N ARG A 110 -11.87 -34.94 3.88
CA ARG A 110 -12.59 -33.91 4.64
C ARG A 110 -12.22 -32.51 4.20
N SER A 111 -10.93 -32.19 4.05
CA SER A 111 -10.50 -30.84 3.63
C SER A 111 -10.97 -30.47 2.22
N GLN A 112 -11.01 -31.43 1.30
CA GLN A 112 -11.50 -31.19 -0.07
C GLN A 112 -13.01 -30.94 -0.10
N TYR A 113 -13.79 -31.67 0.72
CA TYR A 113 -15.22 -31.42 0.86
C TYR A 113 -15.52 -30.10 1.59
N GLU A 114 -14.75 -29.71 2.61
CA GLU A 114 -14.91 -28.41 3.28
C GLU A 114 -14.75 -27.26 2.26
N ASP A 115 -13.72 -27.30 1.41
CA ASP A 115 -13.48 -26.31 0.36
C ASP A 115 -14.59 -26.32 -0.72
N LEU A 116 -14.98 -27.51 -1.20
CA LEU A 116 -16.09 -27.62 -2.14
C LEU A 116 -17.39 -27.04 -1.56
N ILE A 117 -17.71 -27.33 -0.30
CA ILE A 117 -18.90 -26.77 0.37
C ILE A 117 -18.80 -25.25 0.48
N TYR A 118 -17.62 -24.71 0.84
CA TYR A 118 -17.41 -23.26 0.89
C TYR A 118 -17.75 -22.60 -0.45
N LYS A 119 -17.21 -23.12 -1.55
CA LYS A 119 -17.45 -22.59 -2.91
C LYS A 119 -18.91 -22.69 -3.33
N LEU A 120 -19.55 -23.84 -3.07
CA LEU A 120 -20.97 -24.01 -3.37
C LEU A 120 -21.85 -23.04 -2.57
N VAL A 121 -21.53 -22.79 -1.31
CA VAL A 121 -22.27 -21.83 -0.49
C VAL A 121 -22.05 -20.40 -1.00
N ALA A 122 -20.82 -20.02 -1.33
CA ALA A 122 -20.50 -18.68 -1.86
C ALA A 122 -21.27 -18.35 -3.15
N ILE A 123 -21.49 -19.34 -4.01
CA ILE A 123 -22.16 -19.15 -5.30
C ILE A 123 -23.69 -19.25 -5.15
N ASP A 124 -24.19 -20.30 -4.48
CA ASP A 124 -25.60 -20.66 -4.55
C ASP A 124 -26.45 -20.18 -3.37
N PHE A 125 -25.87 -19.91 -2.20
CA PHE A 125 -26.64 -19.51 -1.03
C PHE A 125 -26.83 -17.99 -0.98
N PRO A 126 -28.05 -17.48 -0.69
CA PRO A 126 -29.27 -18.21 -0.34
C PRO A 126 -30.19 -18.54 -1.52
N LYS A 127 -29.95 -17.99 -2.72
CA LYS A 127 -30.93 -17.96 -3.81
C LYS A 127 -31.19 -19.34 -4.43
N ASP A 128 -30.12 -20.04 -4.80
CA ASP A 128 -30.15 -21.33 -5.51
C ASP A 128 -30.02 -22.54 -4.57
N TRP A 129 -29.65 -22.32 -3.31
CA TRP A 129 -29.64 -23.33 -2.25
C TRP A 129 -30.42 -22.91 -1.00
N PRO A 130 -31.73 -22.60 -1.12
CA PRO A 130 -32.52 -22.11 0.02
C PRO A 130 -32.75 -23.18 1.10
N GLN A 131 -32.65 -24.47 0.77
CA GLN A 131 -32.88 -25.56 1.72
C GLN A 131 -31.72 -25.78 2.70
N LEU A 132 -30.57 -25.12 2.51
CA LEU A 132 -29.36 -25.32 3.33
C LEU A 132 -29.65 -25.13 4.83
N VAL A 133 -30.38 -24.06 5.20
CA VAL A 133 -30.74 -23.78 6.61
C VAL A 133 -31.55 -24.93 7.19
N GLN A 134 -32.57 -25.41 6.47
CA GLN A 134 -33.42 -26.51 6.93
C GLN A 134 -32.63 -27.82 7.06
N GLN A 135 -31.75 -28.12 6.09
CA GLN A 135 -30.89 -29.31 6.14
C GLN A 135 -29.98 -29.30 7.37
N LEU A 136 -29.37 -28.16 7.68
CA LEU A 136 -28.51 -27.99 8.86
C LEU A 136 -29.29 -28.14 10.16
N VAL A 137 -30.48 -27.50 10.27
CA VAL A 137 -31.34 -27.61 11.46
C VAL A 137 -31.74 -29.07 11.72
N ILE A 138 -32.20 -29.79 10.69
CA ILE A 138 -32.60 -31.19 10.81
C ILE A 138 -31.42 -32.05 11.28
N LYS A 139 -30.24 -31.85 10.69
CA LYS A 139 -29.04 -32.62 11.05
C LYS A 139 -28.53 -32.30 12.46
N LEU A 140 -28.59 -31.05 12.90
CA LEU A 140 -28.18 -30.66 14.25
C LEU A 140 -29.15 -31.17 15.33
N GLN A 141 -30.44 -31.30 15.02
CA GLN A 141 -31.46 -31.83 15.95
C GLN A 141 -31.49 -33.36 16.00
N ASN A 142 -31.35 -34.03 14.85
CA ASN A 142 -31.60 -35.47 14.68
C ASN A 142 -30.34 -36.25 14.26
N TYR A 143 -29.14 -35.82 14.68
CA TYR A 143 -27.92 -36.55 14.38
C TYR A 143 -27.94 -37.97 14.98
N THR A 144 -27.47 -38.96 14.22
CA THR A 144 -27.45 -40.36 14.67
C THR A 144 -26.06 -40.83 15.09
N SER A 145 -25.01 -40.15 14.64
CA SER A 145 -23.62 -40.46 14.91
C SER A 145 -22.79 -39.19 15.20
N TYR A 146 -21.58 -39.39 15.74
CA TYR A 146 -20.59 -38.33 15.90
C TYR A 146 -20.23 -37.68 14.55
N ASP A 147 -20.10 -38.51 13.50
CA ASP A 147 -19.72 -38.10 12.15
C ASP A 147 -20.79 -37.23 11.50
N ASP A 148 -22.08 -37.59 11.68
CA ASP A 148 -23.21 -36.78 11.21
C ASP A 148 -23.17 -35.39 11.83
N LEU A 149 -22.99 -35.32 13.16
CA LEU A 149 -22.96 -34.06 13.88
C LEU A 149 -21.74 -33.22 13.47
N TRP A 150 -20.58 -33.84 13.35
CA TRP A 150 -19.37 -33.15 12.93
C TRP A 150 -19.49 -32.60 11.51
N SER A 151 -20.07 -33.36 10.57
CA SER A 151 -20.31 -32.89 9.19
C SER A 151 -21.25 -31.69 9.12
N ALA A 152 -22.33 -31.69 9.93
CA ALA A 152 -23.27 -30.59 10.01
C ALA A 152 -22.60 -29.32 10.57
N LEU A 153 -21.79 -29.46 11.61
CA LEU A 153 -21.04 -28.35 12.20
C LEU A 153 -19.97 -27.79 11.24
N LEU A 154 -19.25 -28.64 10.50
CA LEU A 154 -18.30 -28.15 9.49
C LEU A 154 -18.99 -27.44 8.34
N THR A 155 -20.14 -27.94 7.89
CA THR A 155 -20.94 -27.28 6.85
C THR A 155 -21.45 -25.93 7.32
N LEU A 156 -21.98 -25.85 8.55
CA LEU A 156 -22.40 -24.58 9.15
C LEU A 156 -21.23 -23.61 9.31
N ARG A 157 -20.05 -24.10 9.73
CA ARG A 157 -18.83 -23.29 9.81
C ARG A 157 -18.47 -22.67 8.47
N ARG A 158 -18.46 -23.46 7.39
CA ARG A 158 -18.18 -22.97 6.02
C ARG A 158 -19.22 -21.95 5.57
N ALA A 159 -20.49 -22.17 5.88
CA ALA A 159 -21.54 -21.23 5.57
C ALA A 159 -21.38 -19.88 6.29
N CYS A 160 -20.98 -19.88 7.57
CA CYS A 160 -20.65 -18.62 8.27
C CYS A 160 -19.38 -17.96 7.72
N GLU A 161 -18.38 -18.75 7.32
CA GLU A 161 -17.08 -18.27 6.80
C GLU A 161 -17.22 -17.54 5.46
N VAL A 162 -18.08 -18.03 4.56
CA VAL A 162 -18.41 -17.34 3.29
C VAL A 162 -18.93 -15.91 3.53
N HIS A 163 -19.65 -15.69 4.63
CA HIS A 163 -20.27 -14.40 4.94
C HIS A 163 -19.45 -13.59 5.95
N GLN A 164 -18.23 -14.00 6.27
CA GLN A 164 -17.47 -13.38 7.37
C GLN A 164 -17.00 -11.96 7.04
N PHE A 165 -16.67 -11.70 5.78
CA PHE A 165 -16.17 -10.42 5.26
C PHE A 165 -17.20 -9.63 4.43
N LEU A 166 -18.42 -10.14 4.28
CA LEU A 166 -19.48 -9.45 3.54
C LEU A 166 -20.11 -8.35 4.41
N LEU A 167 -20.55 -7.25 3.79
CA LEU A 167 -21.26 -6.15 4.43
C LEU A 167 -22.70 -6.02 3.88
N ASP A 168 -23.49 -5.18 4.54
CA ASP A 168 -24.83 -4.75 4.10
C ASP A 168 -25.75 -5.86 3.56
N ASN A 169 -26.19 -5.72 2.31
CA ASN A 169 -27.18 -6.57 1.68
C ASN A 169 -26.66 -7.99 1.43
N ASP A 170 -25.37 -8.13 1.16
CA ASP A 170 -24.76 -9.41 0.82
C ASP A 170 -24.56 -10.29 2.05
N ARG A 171 -24.49 -9.69 3.25
CA ARG A 171 -24.44 -10.42 4.53
C ARG A 171 -25.80 -10.78 5.12
N LYS A 172 -26.90 -10.15 4.68
CA LYS A 172 -28.28 -10.46 5.15
C LYS A 172 -28.65 -11.95 5.19
N PRO A 173 -28.20 -12.81 4.25
CA PRO A 173 -28.49 -14.25 4.28
C PRO A 173 -27.99 -14.98 5.53
N LEU A 174 -26.99 -14.43 6.23
CA LEU A 174 -26.45 -15.00 7.47
C LEU A 174 -27.43 -14.90 8.65
N GLU A 175 -28.25 -13.85 8.72
CA GLU A 175 -29.18 -13.61 9.83
C GLU A 175 -30.17 -14.77 10.08
N PRO A 176 -30.94 -15.26 9.08
CA PRO A 176 -31.84 -16.39 9.28
C PRO A 176 -31.09 -17.70 9.57
N LEU A 177 -29.86 -17.87 9.04
CA LEU A 177 -29.01 -19.02 9.32
C LEU A 177 -28.62 -19.05 10.81
N VAL A 178 -28.14 -17.91 11.35
CA VAL A 178 -27.77 -17.77 12.76
C VAL A 178 -28.99 -17.97 13.65
N ALA A 179 -30.09 -17.27 13.38
CA ALA A 179 -31.32 -17.35 14.20
C ALA A 179 -31.89 -18.78 14.31
N SER A 180 -31.71 -19.60 13.27
CA SER A 180 -32.22 -20.98 13.24
C SER A 180 -31.26 -22.00 13.86
N THR A 181 -29.94 -21.74 13.84
CA THR A 181 -28.93 -22.74 14.22
C THR A 181 -28.31 -22.48 15.60
N PHE A 182 -28.11 -21.22 15.99
CA PHE A 182 -27.44 -20.87 17.26
C PHE A 182 -28.15 -21.39 18.52
N PRO A 183 -29.50 -21.39 18.63
CA PRO A 183 -30.17 -22.02 19.79
C PRO A 183 -29.80 -23.51 19.97
N LEU A 184 -29.59 -24.22 18.86
CA LEU A 184 -29.17 -25.61 18.87
C LEU A 184 -27.70 -25.75 19.27
N LEU A 185 -26.85 -24.83 18.78
CA LEU A 185 -25.46 -24.77 19.18
C LEU A 185 -25.31 -24.51 20.69
N GLU A 186 -26.10 -23.61 21.28
CA GLU A 186 -26.11 -23.36 22.73
C GLU A 186 -26.39 -24.64 23.53
N THR A 187 -27.42 -25.39 23.11
CA THR A 187 -27.82 -26.64 23.76
C THR A 187 -26.72 -27.71 23.65
N LEU A 188 -26.12 -27.84 22.46
CA LEU A 188 -25.01 -28.77 22.22
C LEU A 188 -23.76 -28.37 23.00
N PHE A 189 -23.42 -27.09 23.03
CA PHE A 189 -22.26 -26.55 23.74
C PHE A 189 -22.37 -26.85 25.24
N GLN A 190 -23.53 -26.57 25.84
CA GLN A 190 -23.79 -26.90 27.24
C GLN A 190 -23.62 -28.40 27.53
N LYS A 191 -24.21 -29.27 26.70
CA LYS A 191 -24.06 -30.73 26.81
C LYS A 191 -22.59 -31.18 26.72
N PHE A 192 -21.80 -30.55 25.85
CA PHE A 192 -20.38 -30.88 25.67
C PHE A 192 -19.49 -30.37 26.80
N LEU A 193 -19.86 -29.27 27.46
CA LEU A 193 -19.17 -28.79 28.65
C LEU A 193 -19.38 -29.70 29.86
N GLU A 194 -20.57 -30.29 30.01
CA GLU A 194 -20.86 -31.23 31.11
C GLU A 194 -19.99 -32.50 31.04
N ASN A 195 -19.64 -32.95 29.83
CA ASN A 195 -18.79 -34.12 29.57
C ASN A 195 -17.61 -33.75 28.66
N TYR A 196 -16.73 -32.89 29.15
CA TYR A 196 -15.62 -32.35 28.37
C TYR A 196 -14.46 -33.35 28.23
N ASN A 197 -14.24 -33.86 27.02
CA ASN A 197 -13.21 -34.82 26.65
C ASN A 197 -12.69 -34.49 25.23
N GLU A 198 -11.84 -35.35 24.65
CA GLU A 198 -11.27 -35.08 23.33
C GLU A 198 -12.31 -34.96 22.22
N GLN A 199 -13.31 -35.85 22.16
CA GLN A 199 -14.35 -35.83 21.13
C GLN A 199 -15.25 -34.60 21.26
N SER A 200 -15.75 -34.33 22.47
CA SER A 200 -16.58 -33.15 22.72
C SER A 200 -15.77 -31.86 22.56
N GLY A 201 -14.50 -31.86 22.94
CA GLY A 201 -13.56 -30.77 22.72
C GLY A 201 -13.32 -30.45 21.25
N GLN A 202 -13.20 -31.46 20.38
CA GLN A 202 -13.10 -31.28 18.93
C GLN A 202 -14.36 -30.63 18.35
N LEU A 203 -15.55 -30.98 18.82
CA LEU A 203 -16.81 -30.36 18.39
C LEU A 203 -16.96 -28.93 18.92
N VAL A 204 -16.63 -28.70 20.20
CA VAL A 204 -16.60 -27.36 20.81
C VAL A 204 -15.70 -26.43 20.00
N LYS A 205 -14.54 -26.89 19.54
CA LYS A 205 -13.67 -26.12 18.65
C LYS A 205 -14.40 -25.63 17.39
N VAL A 206 -15.18 -26.51 16.76
CA VAL A 206 -15.93 -26.14 15.55
C VAL A 206 -17.01 -25.11 15.89
N ILE A 207 -17.71 -25.26 17.02
CA ILE A 207 -18.72 -24.29 17.47
C ILE A 207 -18.10 -22.91 17.76
N LEU A 208 -16.94 -22.87 18.42
CA LEU A 208 -16.22 -21.61 18.65
C LEU A 208 -15.84 -20.93 17.32
N LYS A 209 -15.42 -21.71 16.32
CA LYS A 209 -15.12 -21.19 14.97
C LYS A 209 -16.37 -20.69 14.25
N ILE A 210 -17.49 -21.42 14.35
CA ILE A 210 -18.79 -20.97 13.81
C ILE A 210 -19.15 -19.60 14.41
N PHE A 211 -19.07 -19.48 15.73
CA PHE A 211 -19.32 -18.22 16.43
C PHE A 211 -18.41 -17.11 15.90
N HIS A 212 -17.10 -17.36 15.85
CA HIS A 212 -16.11 -16.39 15.39
C HIS A 212 -16.41 -15.88 13.97
N HIS A 213 -16.65 -16.76 13.00
CA HIS A 213 -16.95 -16.33 11.62
C HIS A 213 -18.28 -15.57 11.53
N ALA A 214 -19.31 -16.05 12.24
CA ALA A 214 -20.61 -15.41 12.23
C ALA A 214 -20.58 -13.99 12.83
N THR A 215 -19.68 -13.73 13.78
CA THR A 215 -19.55 -12.44 14.47
C THR A 215 -18.27 -11.67 14.09
N HIS A 216 -17.63 -11.96 12.95
CA HIS A 216 -16.30 -11.43 12.67
C HIS A 216 -16.32 -9.89 12.46
N LEU A 217 -17.11 -9.40 11.50
CA LEU A 217 -17.28 -7.97 11.24
C LEU A 217 -18.41 -7.34 12.06
N ILE A 218 -19.61 -7.92 12.04
CA ILE A 218 -20.83 -7.34 12.62
C ILE A 218 -21.51 -8.36 13.53
N MET A 219 -22.05 -7.92 14.66
CA MET A 219 -22.83 -8.78 15.55
C MET A 219 -24.20 -9.12 14.91
N PRO A 220 -24.53 -10.42 14.67
CA PRO A 220 -25.84 -10.82 14.16
C PRO A 220 -26.98 -10.40 15.08
N ILE A 221 -28.17 -10.16 14.53
CA ILE A 221 -29.33 -9.62 15.28
C ILE A 221 -29.70 -10.55 16.45
N TYR A 222 -29.70 -11.87 16.22
CA TYR A 222 -29.96 -12.87 17.25
C TYR A 222 -29.04 -12.74 18.47
N MET A 223 -27.77 -12.38 18.25
CA MET A 223 -26.75 -12.26 19.29
C MET A 223 -26.81 -10.95 20.06
N ARG A 224 -27.61 -9.97 19.61
CA ARG A 224 -27.78 -8.67 20.29
C ARG A 224 -28.73 -8.74 21.50
N ASP A 225 -29.40 -9.88 21.71
CA ASP A 225 -30.19 -10.11 22.92
C ASP A 225 -29.29 -10.30 24.15
N PHE A 226 -29.59 -9.56 25.22
CA PHE A 226 -28.76 -9.55 26.44
C PHE A 226 -28.71 -10.91 27.16
N ASN A 227 -29.78 -11.72 27.10
CA ASN A 227 -29.76 -13.05 27.71
C ASN A 227 -28.96 -14.04 26.87
N ILE A 228 -29.07 -13.95 25.54
CA ILE A 228 -28.30 -14.80 24.62
C ILE A 228 -26.80 -14.54 24.78
N VAL A 229 -26.38 -13.27 24.68
CA VAL A 229 -24.96 -12.93 24.84
C VAL A 229 -24.43 -13.31 26.24
N ALA A 230 -25.24 -13.16 27.31
CA ALA A 230 -24.86 -13.56 28.65
C ALA A 230 -24.51 -15.06 28.76
N LYS A 231 -25.28 -15.94 28.09
CA LYS A 231 -24.98 -17.38 28.05
C LYS A 231 -23.65 -17.66 27.35
N TRP A 232 -23.42 -17.02 26.21
CA TRP A 232 -22.17 -17.19 25.45
C TRP A 232 -20.96 -16.67 26.23
N MET A 233 -21.09 -15.53 26.92
CA MET A 233 -20.05 -15.02 27.82
C MET A 233 -19.71 -16.03 28.93
N LEU A 234 -20.72 -16.68 29.51
CA LEU A 234 -20.50 -17.75 30.49
C LEU A 234 -19.76 -18.94 29.86
N PHE A 235 -20.15 -19.39 28.67
CA PHE A 235 -19.46 -20.48 27.96
C PHE A 235 -17.99 -20.16 27.71
N PHE A 236 -17.67 -18.96 27.22
CA PHE A 236 -16.29 -18.55 26.99
C PHE A 236 -15.51 -18.50 28.31
N ARG A 237 -16.08 -17.93 29.38
CA ARG A 237 -15.46 -17.90 30.70
C ARG A 237 -15.19 -19.31 31.22
N THR A 238 -16.13 -20.23 31.11
CA THR A 238 -15.98 -21.64 31.54
C THR A 238 -14.87 -22.36 30.77
N ILE A 239 -14.78 -22.17 29.45
CA ILE A 239 -13.71 -22.76 28.64
C ILE A 239 -12.34 -22.20 29.03
N ILE A 240 -12.20 -20.88 29.13
CA ILE A 240 -10.93 -20.22 29.46
C ILE A 240 -10.45 -20.64 30.86
N SER A 241 -11.36 -20.68 31.83
CA SER A 241 -11.07 -21.05 33.23
C SER A 241 -11.03 -22.56 33.49
N SER A 242 -11.27 -23.40 32.48
CA SER A 242 -11.29 -24.85 32.66
C SER A 242 -9.95 -25.39 33.19
N PRO A 243 -9.96 -26.32 34.17
CA PRO A 243 -8.73 -26.87 34.73
C PRO A 243 -8.01 -27.74 33.70
N THR A 244 -6.69 -27.61 33.64
CA THR A 244 -5.84 -28.40 32.76
C THR A 244 -5.30 -29.63 33.52
N PRO A 245 -5.33 -30.84 32.94
CA PRO A 245 -4.74 -32.03 33.56
C PRO A 245 -3.24 -31.82 33.89
N PRO A 246 -2.69 -32.44 34.95
CA PRO A 246 -1.30 -32.23 35.37
C PRO A 246 -0.26 -32.45 34.27
N GLU A 247 -0.47 -33.43 33.39
CA GLU A 247 0.40 -33.70 32.23
C GLU A 247 0.50 -32.51 31.27
N LEU A 248 -0.57 -31.74 31.10
CA LEU A 248 -0.65 -30.59 30.20
C LEU A 248 -0.42 -29.24 30.91
N ALA A 249 -0.36 -29.24 32.25
CA ALA A 249 -0.20 -28.05 33.09
C ALA A 249 1.22 -27.88 33.67
N SER A 250 2.06 -28.93 33.64
CA SER A 250 3.45 -28.85 34.11
C SER A 250 4.26 -27.81 33.33
N PHE A 251 5.17 -27.05 33.93
CA PHE A 251 6.02 -26.12 33.17
C PHE A 251 6.94 -26.86 32.19
N THR A 252 7.18 -26.30 30.99
CA THR A 252 8.13 -26.82 30.00
C THR A 252 8.89 -25.68 29.33
N GLN A 253 10.17 -25.89 29.01
CA GLN A 253 11.00 -25.00 28.18
C GLN A 253 11.31 -25.62 26.80
N ASP A 254 10.83 -26.84 26.57
CA ASP A 254 10.97 -27.55 25.30
C ASP A 254 9.90 -27.06 24.31
N SER A 255 10.37 -26.54 23.16
CA SER A 255 9.52 -25.97 22.11
C SER A 255 8.63 -27.00 21.42
N GLU A 256 9.10 -28.25 21.27
CA GLU A 256 8.30 -29.32 20.67
C GLU A 256 7.14 -29.71 21.59
N GLU A 257 7.44 -29.82 22.89
CA GLU A 257 6.44 -30.15 23.91
C GLU A 257 5.43 -29.02 24.09
N GLU A 258 5.87 -27.75 24.07
CA GLU A 258 4.98 -26.58 24.02
C GLU A 258 4.04 -26.65 22.82
N THR A 259 4.58 -26.88 21.62
CA THR A 259 3.81 -27.00 20.37
C THR A 259 2.81 -28.14 20.43
N ARG A 260 3.21 -29.29 20.98
CA ARG A 260 2.33 -30.46 21.16
C ARG A 260 1.18 -30.15 22.11
N ARG A 261 1.47 -29.49 23.25
CA ARG A 261 0.46 -29.11 24.25
C ARG A 261 -0.52 -28.09 23.71
N GLU A 262 -0.06 -27.09 22.98
CA GLU A 262 -0.90 -26.06 22.36
C GLU A 262 -1.92 -26.68 21.38
N LYS A 263 -1.53 -27.74 20.66
CA LYS A 263 -2.38 -28.48 19.72
C LYS A 263 -3.45 -29.36 20.39
N THR A 264 -3.44 -29.51 21.71
CA THR A 264 -4.48 -30.26 22.42
C THR A 264 -5.82 -29.54 22.38
N TYR A 265 -6.92 -30.30 22.50
CA TYR A 265 -8.27 -29.74 22.44
C TYR A 265 -8.52 -28.67 23.52
N ILE A 266 -7.91 -28.80 24.70
CA ILE A 266 -8.06 -27.84 25.81
C ILE A 266 -7.46 -26.49 25.42
N TRP A 267 -6.16 -26.45 25.10
CA TRP A 267 -5.46 -25.21 24.77
C TRP A 267 -5.97 -24.59 23.47
N THR A 268 -6.31 -25.41 22.48
CA THR A 268 -6.95 -24.92 21.25
C THR A 268 -8.31 -24.27 21.53
N ASN A 269 -9.13 -24.83 22.42
CA ASN A 269 -10.43 -24.23 22.76
C ASN A 269 -10.29 -22.97 23.62
N LYS A 270 -9.35 -22.97 24.58
CA LYS A 270 -8.99 -21.76 25.35
C LYS A 270 -8.57 -20.64 24.42
N LYS A 271 -7.66 -20.92 23.48
CA LYS A 271 -7.23 -19.99 22.42
C LYS A 271 -8.42 -19.39 21.66
N TRP A 272 -9.32 -20.22 21.12
CA TRP A 272 -10.45 -19.72 20.33
C TRP A 272 -11.43 -18.89 21.17
N ALA A 273 -11.72 -19.32 22.40
CA ALA A 273 -12.54 -18.53 23.32
C ALA A 273 -11.89 -17.18 23.66
N SER A 274 -10.57 -17.15 23.91
CA SER A 274 -9.84 -15.90 24.16
C SER A 274 -9.82 -14.98 22.94
N ARG A 275 -9.65 -15.50 21.71
CA ARG A 275 -9.72 -14.72 20.47
C ARG A 275 -11.10 -14.06 20.29
N ILE A 276 -12.17 -14.79 20.58
CA ILE A 276 -13.54 -14.26 20.48
C ILE A 276 -13.74 -13.13 21.49
N ILE A 277 -13.35 -13.34 22.76
CA ILE A 277 -13.48 -12.33 23.82
C ILE A 277 -12.62 -11.09 23.54
N LEU A 278 -11.44 -11.25 22.93
CA LEU A 278 -10.64 -10.13 22.45
C LEU A 278 -11.42 -9.28 21.42
N ARG A 279 -12.07 -9.90 20.43
CA ARG A 279 -12.89 -9.16 19.44
C ARG A 279 -14.06 -8.41 20.11
N PHE A 280 -14.61 -8.94 21.20
CA PHE A 280 -15.63 -8.24 21.98
C PHE A 280 -15.12 -6.93 22.58
N ILE A 281 -13.93 -6.90 23.19
CA ILE A 281 -13.41 -5.65 23.77
C ILE A 281 -12.92 -4.68 22.69
N GLN A 282 -12.32 -5.18 21.61
CA GLN A 282 -11.83 -4.38 20.48
C GLN A 282 -12.96 -3.64 19.76
N LYS A 283 -14.00 -4.40 19.37
CA LYS A 283 -15.07 -3.92 18.49
C LYS A 283 -16.39 -3.76 19.23
N PHE A 284 -16.94 -4.85 19.74
CA PHE A 284 -18.33 -4.88 20.21
C PHE A 284 -18.60 -4.19 21.56
N ALA A 285 -17.56 -3.80 22.30
CA ALA A 285 -17.64 -3.01 23.52
C ALA A 285 -17.15 -1.56 23.31
N ASN A 286 -16.71 -1.22 22.10
CA ASN A 286 -16.22 0.10 21.74
C ASN A 286 -17.27 0.85 20.92
N LYS A 287 -17.88 1.86 21.54
CA LYS A 287 -18.92 2.70 20.91
C LYS A 287 -18.47 3.40 19.62
N LYS A 288 -17.17 3.65 19.45
CA LYS A 288 -16.62 4.28 18.24
C LYS A 288 -16.60 3.33 17.04
N MET A 289 -16.60 2.03 17.30
CA MET A 289 -16.41 0.97 16.30
C MET A 289 -17.72 0.28 15.90
N VAL A 290 -18.87 0.78 16.37
CA VAL A 290 -20.18 0.17 16.16
C VAL A 290 -21.20 1.22 15.75
N ASP A 291 -22.19 0.81 14.93
CA ASP A 291 -23.26 1.70 14.47
C ASP A 291 -24.07 2.25 15.63
N ALA A 292 -24.68 3.44 15.42
CA ALA A 292 -25.52 4.12 16.41
C ALA A 292 -26.60 3.21 17.02
N ASP A 293 -27.20 2.33 16.21
CA ASP A 293 -28.25 1.38 16.62
C ASP A 293 -27.75 0.30 17.60
N THR A 294 -26.44 0.10 17.68
CA THR A 294 -25.79 -0.92 18.52
C THR A 294 -25.01 -0.34 19.70
N ALA A 295 -24.96 0.99 19.84
CA ALA A 295 -24.22 1.66 20.91
C ALA A 295 -24.67 1.23 22.32
N ASN A 296 -25.98 1.03 22.53
CA ASN A 296 -26.53 0.56 23.81
C ASN A 296 -26.08 -0.88 24.15
N PHE A 297 -25.95 -1.73 23.12
CA PHE A 297 -25.43 -3.08 23.30
C PHE A 297 -23.96 -3.05 23.69
N ALA A 298 -23.16 -2.20 23.03
CA ALA A 298 -21.75 -2.04 23.36
C ALA A 298 -21.51 -1.56 24.80
N ASP A 299 -22.31 -0.60 25.27
CA ASP A 299 -22.28 -0.18 26.69
C ASP A 299 -22.58 -1.33 27.65
N HIS A 300 -23.60 -2.13 27.34
CA HIS A 300 -23.98 -3.26 28.18
C HIS A 300 -22.84 -4.29 28.26
N ILE A 301 -22.21 -4.61 27.12
CA ILE A 301 -21.07 -5.53 27.10
C ILE A 301 -19.90 -4.98 27.91
N LYS A 302 -19.52 -3.72 27.67
CA LYS A 302 -18.44 -3.03 28.37
C LYS A 302 -18.65 -3.02 29.89
N SER A 303 -19.83 -2.60 30.34
CA SER A 303 -20.13 -2.44 31.76
C SER A 303 -20.29 -3.76 32.51
N THR A 304 -20.79 -4.80 31.84
CA THR A 304 -21.14 -6.07 32.50
C THR A 304 -19.99 -7.07 32.50
N TYR A 305 -19.22 -7.18 31.41
CA TYR A 305 -18.28 -8.29 31.22
C TYR A 305 -16.80 -7.88 31.21
N ALA A 306 -16.47 -6.62 30.91
CA ALA A 306 -15.07 -6.22 30.70
C ALA A 306 -14.17 -6.53 31.90
N VAL A 307 -14.61 -6.14 33.11
CA VAL A 307 -13.89 -6.36 34.38
C VAL A 307 -13.69 -7.85 34.65
N GLY A 308 -14.74 -8.65 34.49
CA GLY A 308 -14.70 -10.07 34.81
C GLY A 308 -13.74 -10.87 33.92
N PHE A 309 -13.56 -10.48 32.66
CA PHE A 309 -12.56 -11.09 31.77
C PHE A 309 -11.16 -10.48 31.96
N MET A 310 -11.05 -9.20 32.29
CA MET A 310 -9.78 -8.56 32.67
C MET A 310 -9.15 -9.30 33.85
N GLU A 311 -9.90 -9.55 34.92
CA GLU A 311 -9.40 -10.30 36.09
C GLU A 311 -8.97 -11.72 35.73
N LEU A 312 -9.72 -12.39 34.85
CA LEU A 312 -9.40 -13.74 34.39
C LEU A 312 -8.07 -13.77 33.64
N PHE A 313 -7.86 -12.85 32.70
CA PHE A 313 -6.62 -12.76 31.92
C PHE A 313 -5.44 -12.28 32.75
N TYR A 314 -5.65 -11.35 33.68
CA TYR A 314 -4.64 -10.95 34.66
C TYR A 314 -4.14 -12.13 35.50
N ASN A 315 -5.06 -12.96 36.00
CA ASN A 315 -4.70 -14.14 36.78
C ASN A 315 -3.96 -15.18 35.93
N ILE A 316 -4.39 -15.40 34.69
CA ILE A 316 -3.67 -16.28 33.75
C ILE A 316 -2.25 -15.75 33.57
N LEU A 317 -2.07 -14.49 33.18
CA LEU A 317 -0.75 -13.97 32.85
C LEU A 317 0.21 -13.84 34.03
N THR A 318 -0.31 -13.71 35.25
CA THR A 318 0.53 -13.57 36.45
C THR A 318 0.83 -14.89 37.16
N ASP A 319 0.20 -16.00 36.78
CA ASP A 319 0.47 -17.33 37.33
C ASP A 319 1.62 -18.06 36.61
N ASN A 320 2.85 -17.76 37.01
CA ASN A 320 4.03 -18.42 36.44
C ASN A 320 4.29 -19.84 36.96
N SER A 321 3.34 -20.47 37.68
CA SER A 321 3.53 -21.80 38.28
C SER A 321 3.22 -22.97 37.35
N GLN A 322 2.48 -22.73 36.27
CA GLN A 322 2.00 -23.75 35.33
C GLN A 322 2.27 -23.35 33.88
N PHE A 323 2.26 -24.35 32.98
CA PHE A 323 2.27 -24.11 31.55
C PHE A 323 1.01 -23.36 31.12
N GLN A 324 1.22 -22.35 30.28
CA GLN A 324 0.17 -21.56 29.68
C GLN A 324 0.34 -21.61 28.16
N GLY A 325 -0.73 -21.92 27.45
CA GLY A 325 -0.72 -21.96 25.99
C GLY A 325 -0.29 -20.61 25.41
N PRO A 326 0.78 -20.53 24.60
CA PRO A 326 1.31 -19.26 24.08
C PRO A 326 0.26 -18.40 23.38
N ARG A 327 -0.68 -19.01 22.64
CA ARG A 327 -1.74 -18.26 21.95
C ARG A 327 -2.81 -17.73 22.90
N THR A 328 -3.10 -18.46 23.98
CA THR A 328 -3.99 -17.94 25.03
C THR A 328 -3.33 -16.75 25.73
N CYS A 329 -2.04 -16.80 26.03
CA CYS A 329 -1.30 -15.66 26.59
C CYS A 329 -1.27 -14.46 25.63
N LEU A 330 -1.05 -14.68 24.33
CA LEU A 330 -1.10 -13.65 23.29
C LEU A 330 -2.43 -12.87 23.35
N PHE A 331 -3.56 -13.56 23.30
CA PHE A 331 -4.87 -12.91 23.36
C PHE A 331 -5.18 -12.30 24.73
N ALA A 332 -4.66 -12.89 25.81
CA ALA A 332 -4.78 -12.31 27.14
C ALA A 332 -4.02 -10.98 27.26
N LEU A 333 -2.82 -10.88 26.69
CA LEU A 333 -2.02 -9.65 26.65
C LEU A 333 -2.75 -8.57 25.85
N LYS A 334 -3.18 -8.89 24.62
CA LYS A 334 -3.99 -7.98 23.79
C LYS A 334 -5.24 -7.52 24.56
N TYR A 335 -5.93 -8.40 25.27
CA TYR A 335 -7.13 -8.03 26.05
C TYR A 335 -6.80 -7.07 27.20
N LEU A 336 -5.72 -7.30 27.95
CA LEU A 336 -5.30 -6.38 29.01
C LEU A 336 -4.90 -5.02 28.45
N TYR A 337 -4.23 -4.99 27.30
CA TYR A 337 -3.92 -3.76 26.58
C TYR A 337 -5.20 -2.93 26.29
N TYR A 338 -6.22 -3.52 25.67
CA TYR A 338 -7.50 -2.80 25.47
C TYR A 338 -8.22 -2.47 26.78
N SER A 339 -8.01 -3.25 27.85
CA SER A 339 -8.56 -2.94 29.18
C SER A 339 -7.96 -1.67 29.79
N LEU A 340 -6.74 -1.27 29.41
CA LEU A 340 -6.14 -0.01 29.87
C LEU A 340 -6.78 1.23 29.23
N LYS A 341 -7.46 1.05 28.09
CA LYS A 341 -8.18 2.12 27.37
C LYS A 341 -9.59 2.37 27.90
N LEU A 342 -10.08 1.55 28.82
CA LEU A 342 -11.43 1.69 29.41
C LEU A 342 -11.30 2.12 30.88
N ASP A 343 -11.96 3.23 31.24
CA ASP A 343 -11.84 3.82 32.59
C ASP A 343 -12.11 2.82 33.73
N ASN A 344 -13.18 2.03 33.60
CA ASN A 344 -13.62 1.09 34.64
C ASN A 344 -12.63 -0.06 34.90
N THR A 345 -11.88 -0.50 33.91
CA THR A 345 -10.85 -1.56 34.07
C THR A 345 -9.46 -0.97 34.33
N LYS A 346 -9.16 0.21 33.76
CA LYS A 346 -7.91 0.94 33.97
C LYS A 346 -7.66 1.23 35.45
N ASP A 347 -8.66 1.77 36.15
CA ASP A 347 -8.54 2.09 37.57
C ASP A 347 -8.24 0.85 38.44
N LEU A 348 -8.75 -0.32 38.04
CA LEU A 348 -8.49 -1.59 38.72
C LEU A 348 -7.10 -2.17 38.41
N LEU A 349 -6.56 -1.89 37.22
CA LEU A 349 -5.22 -2.34 36.82
C LEU A 349 -4.10 -1.43 37.33
N LYS A 350 -4.40 -0.17 37.64
CA LYS A 350 -3.45 0.84 38.11
C LYS A 350 -2.57 0.42 39.30
N PRO A 351 -3.08 -0.28 40.34
CA PRO A 351 -2.25 -0.81 41.43
C PRO A 351 -1.32 -1.96 41.03
N HIS A 352 -1.45 -2.47 39.80
CA HIS A 352 -0.77 -3.67 39.30
C HIS A 352 0.19 -3.39 38.14
N TYR A 353 0.38 -2.13 37.74
CA TYR A 353 1.26 -1.74 36.63
C TYR A 353 2.69 -2.29 36.77
N ASP A 354 3.31 -2.16 37.94
CA ASP A 354 4.65 -2.76 38.19
C ASP A 354 4.66 -4.26 37.94
N LYS A 355 3.63 -4.97 38.41
CA LYS A 355 3.53 -6.42 38.22
C LYS A 355 3.36 -6.78 36.75
N LEU A 356 2.53 -6.02 36.02
CA LEU A 356 2.33 -6.21 34.59
C LEU A 356 3.60 -5.94 33.79
N ILE A 357 4.34 -4.87 34.10
CA ILE A 357 5.60 -4.59 33.42
C ILE A 357 6.62 -5.69 33.72
N TYR A 358 6.96 -5.90 34.99
CA TYR A 358 8.17 -6.66 35.33
C TYR A 358 7.96 -8.17 35.47
N HIS A 359 6.74 -8.64 35.75
CA HIS A 359 6.43 -10.06 35.88
C HIS A 359 5.67 -10.64 34.68
N VAL A 360 5.14 -9.79 33.79
CA VAL A 360 4.40 -10.22 32.60
C VAL A 360 5.08 -9.75 31.31
N ALA A 361 5.10 -8.45 31.02
CA ALA A 361 5.59 -7.90 29.75
C ALA A 361 7.07 -8.23 29.50
N ILE A 362 7.97 -7.80 30.40
CA ILE A 362 9.42 -7.99 30.23
C ILE A 362 9.80 -9.47 30.08
N PRO A 363 9.30 -10.43 30.91
CA PRO A 363 9.58 -11.85 30.69
C PRO A 363 9.09 -12.39 29.34
N LYS A 364 7.97 -11.87 28.80
CA LYS A 364 7.44 -12.31 27.49
C LYS A 364 8.16 -11.69 26.30
N MET A 365 8.84 -10.55 26.50
CA MET A 365 9.68 -9.91 25.49
C MET A 365 11.06 -10.57 25.32
N GLN A 366 11.54 -11.33 26.31
CA GLN A 366 12.86 -11.96 26.26
C GLN A 366 13.04 -12.93 25.09
N LEU A 367 14.27 -13.03 24.59
CA LEU A 367 14.68 -14.08 23.65
C LEU A 367 14.43 -15.47 24.25
N THR A 368 13.86 -16.34 23.43
CA THR A 368 13.49 -17.71 23.77
C THR A 368 14.60 -18.69 23.38
N PRO A 369 14.58 -19.94 23.89
CA PRO A 369 15.52 -20.98 23.43
C PRO A 369 15.46 -21.23 21.92
N ARG A 370 14.28 -21.06 21.32
CA ARG A 370 14.09 -21.17 19.87
C ARG A 370 14.77 -20.03 19.12
N ASP A 371 14.73 -18.81 19.65
CA ASP A 371 15.44 -17.67 19.07
C ASP A 371 16.96 -17.92 19.08
N ASP A 372 17.50 -18.48 20.17
CA ASP A 372 18.92 -18.85 20.27
C ASP A 372 19.31 -19.99 19.30
N GLU A 373 18.42 -20.96 19.10
CA GLU A 373 18.62 -22.03 18.11
C GLU A 373 18.66 -21.48 16.68
N LEU A 374 17.68 -20.67 16.30
CA LEU A 374 17.61 -20.02 14.99
C LEU A 374 18.83 -19.10 14.79
N TRP A 375 19.14 -18.24 15.76
CA TRP A 375 20.31 -17.36 15.71
C TRP A 375 21.61 -18.10 15.38
N LYS A 376 21.80 -19.31 15.91
CA LYS A 376 23.02 -20.11 15.72
C LYS A 376 23.01 -20.98 14.47
N ASN A 377 21.88 -21.62 14.17
CA ASN A 377 21.80 -22.67 13.15
C ASN A 377 21.17 -22.19 11.84
N ASP A 378 20.29 -21.19 11.90
CA ASP A 378 19.55 -20.64 10.76
C ASP A 378 19.28 -19.13 10.95
N PRO A 379 20.34 -18.28 10.88
CA PRO A 379 20.22 -16.86 11.14
C PRO A 379 19.38 -16.12 10.09
N GLU A 380 19.24 -16.67 8.88
CA GLU A 380 18.37 -16.12 7.83
C GLU A 380 16.90 -16.21 8.24
N GLU A 381 16.46 -17.38 8.70
CA GLU A 381 15.10 -17.57 9.26
C GLU A 381 14.88 -16.76 10.54
N TYR A 382 15.91 -16.57 11.39
CA TYR A 382 15.82 -15.69 12.55
C TYR A 382 15.48 -14.25 12.13
N ILE A 383 16.17 -13.73 11.11
CA ILE A 383 15.98 -12.36 10.62
C ILE A 383 14.62 -12.24 9.93
N LYS A 384 14.26 -13.19 9.06
CA LYS A 384 12.94 -13.20 8.41
C LYS A 384 11.82 -13.12 9.45
N ARG A 385 11.91 -13.88 10.54
CA ARG A 385 10.90 -13.88 11.62
C ARG A 385 10.78 -12.58 12.41
N LEU A 386 11.80 -11.71 12.39
CA LEU A 386 11.70 -10.40 13.04
C LEU A 386 10.86 -9.43 12.21
N ASP A 387 10.89 -9.57 10.88
CA ASP A 387 10.25 -8.66 9.94
C ASP A 387 8.95 -9.21 9.32
N ASP A 388 8.74 -10.54 9.34
CA ASP A 388 7.55 -11.21 8.79
C ASP A 388 6.26 -10.76 9.50
N PHE A 389 5.45 -9.99 8.78
CA PHE A 389 4.21 -9.42 9.27
C PHE A 389 3.19 -10.51 9.65
N SER A 390 3.11 -11.60 8.88
CA SER A 390 2.19 -12.72 9.12
C SER A 390 2.50 -13.48 10.43
N LEU A 391 3.78 -13.55 10.80
CA LEU A 391 4.24 -14.12 12.07
C LEU A 391 4.17 -13.09 13.21
N SER A 392 4.19 -11.79 12.90
CA SER A 392 4.12 -10.68 13.87
C SER A 392 2.80 -10.66 14.66
N THR A 393 1.64 -10.87 13.99
CA THR A 393 0.29 -10.93 14.60
C THR A 393 0.19 -11.99 15.70
N TYR A 394 1.10 -12.96 15.61
CA TYR A 394 1.09 -14.21 16.31
C TYR A 394 2.27 -14.38 17.27
N ASN A 395 3.19 -13.42 17.27
CA ASN A 395 4.31 -13.33 18.17
C ASN A 395 3.87 -12.75 19.52
N ILE A 396 4.11 -13.49 20.61
CA ILE A 396 3.73 -13.05 21.96
C ILE A 396 4.49 -11.81 22.44
N LYS A 397 5.65 -11.53 21.84
CA LYS A 397 6.49 -10.40 22.22
C LYS A 397 5.84 -9.06 21.86
N ASN A 398 5.10 -8.98 20.74
CA ASN A 398 4.46 -7.75 20.27
C ASN A 398 3.39 -7.24 21.25
N PRO A 399 2.34 -8.00 21.62
CA PRO A 399 1.37 -7.51 22.59
C PRO A 399 1.93 -7.37 24.02
N ALA A 400 3.09 -7.97 24.33
CA ALA A 400 3.80 -7.66 25.56
C ALA A 400 4.46 -6.27 25.51
N ASN A 401 5.01 -5.91 24.36
CA ASN A 401 5.53 -4.58 24.06
C ASN A 401 4.39 -3.53 24.06
N ASP A 402 3.28 -3.78 23.35
CA ASP A 402 2.12 -2.86 23.32
C ASP A 402 1.61 -2.57 24.74
N LEU A 403 1.55 -3.61 25.57
CA LEU A 403 1.17 -3.47 26.98
C LEU A 403 2.16 -2.61 27.77
N LEU A 404 3.47 -2.77 27.54
CA LEU A 404 4.49 -1.91 28.15
C LEU A 404 4.31 -0.45 27.73
N GLN A 405 4.19 -0.21 26.43
CA GLN A 405 4.01 1.14 25.86
C GLN A 405 2.76 1.81 26.43
N GLU A 406 1.62 1.13 26.45
CA GLU A 406 0.38 1.66 26.99
C GLU A 406 0.50 1.99 28.48
N ILE A 407 1.09 1.10 29.29
CA ILE A 407 1.28 1.36 30.73
C ILE A 407 2.21 2.56 30.96
N CYS A 408 3.28 2.72 30.16
CA CYS A 408 4.24 3.80 30.32
C CYS A 408 3.65 5.20 30.07
N GLN A 409 2.56 5.31 29.32
CA GLN A 409 1.79 6.55 29.15
C GLN A 409 0.96 6.92 30.39
N GLN A 410 0.78 6.00 31.34
CA GLN A 410 -0.10 6.16 32.50
C GLN A 410 0.66 6.63 33.75
N THR A 411 -0.11 7.07 34.75
CA THR A 411 0.40 7.39 36.09
C THR A 411 0.05 6.33 37.11
N ASP A 412 0.95 6.10 38.07
CA ASP A 412 0.71 5.27 39.25
C ASP A 412 -0.33 5.90 40.20
N ALA A 413 -0.68 5.20 41.28
CA ALA A 413 -1.62 5.68 42.29
C ALA A 413 -1.20 7.00 42.98
N ASN A 414 0.09 7.33 42.94
CA ASN A 414 0.68 8.52 43.54
C ASN A 414 0.82 9.68 42.53
N GLY A 415 0.43 9.48 41.27
CA GLY A 415 0.56 10.47 40.20
C GLY A 415 1.92 10.49 39.50
N ASN A 416 2.81 9.54 39.78
CA ASN A 416 4.10 9.43 39.10
C ASN A 416 3.90 8.77 37.73
N LEU A 417 4.56 9.29 36.70
CA LEU A 417 4.54 8.71 35.36
C LEU A 417 5.26 7.35 35.35
N MET A 418 4.60 6.31 34.84
CA MET A 418 5.15 4.95 34.78
C MET A 418 6.40 4.88 33.90
N LEU A 419 6.48 5.67 32.82
CA LEU A 419 7.70 5.79 32.00
C LEU A 419 8.94 6.15 32.85
N ILE A 420 8.82 7.13 33.75
CA ILE A 420 9.94 7.55 34.62
C ILE A 420 10.33 6.43 35.57
N GLN A 421 9.35 5.70 36.11
CA GLN A 421 9.61 4.56 36.99
C GLN A 421 10.33 3.43 36.25
N PHE A 422 9.91 3.12 35.03
CA PHE A 422 10.55 2.13 34.17
C PHE A 422 12.00 2.51 33.81
N LEU A 423 12.25 3.76 33.44
CA LEU A 423 13.60 4.24 33.14
C LEU A 423 14.51 4.22 34.38
N ASN A 424 13.99 4.61 35.55
CA ASN A 424 14.73 4.50 36.81
C ASN A 424 15.06 3.05 37.16
N TYR A 425 14.14 2.12 36.92
CA TYR A 425 14.39 0.69 37.09
C TYR A 425 15.52 0.22 36.17
N CYS A 426 15.47 0.58 34.88
CA CYS A 426 16.53 0.26 33.92
C CYS A 426 17.88 0.84 34.33
N GLN A 427 17.92 2.12 34.71
CA GLN A 427 19.14 2.80 35.15
C GLN A 427 19.76 2.11 36.39
N ASN A 428 18.94 1.75 37.38
CA ASN A 428 19.39 1.03 38.57
C ASN A 428 19.92 -0.36 38.20
N ALA A 429 19.21 -1.08 37.33
CA ALA A 429 19.60 -2.40 36.87
C ALA A 429 20.95 -2.38 36.13
N PHE A 430 21.15 -1.41 35.24
CA PHE A 430 22.37 -1.29 34.43
C PHE A 430 23.57 -0.78 35.24
N ASN A 431 23.36 0.16 36.17
CA ASN A 431 24.43 0.69 37.01
C ASN A 431 24.96 -0.33 38.02
N SER A 432 24.06 -1.10 38.63
CA SER A 432 24.43 -2.08 39.66
C SER A 432 24.74 -3.47 39.08
N ASN A 433 24.33 -3.72 37.82
CA ASN A 433 24.29 -5.04 37.20
C ASN A 433 23.52 -6.08 38.04
N ILE A 434 22.51 -5.61 38.78
CA ILE A 434 21.64 -6.39 39.67
C ILE A 434 20.20 -6.05 39.30
N ASP A 435 19.34 -7.07 39.21
CA ASP A 435 17.90 -6.88 39.06
C ASP A 435 17.31 -6.27 40.35
N PRO A 436 16.76 -5.04 40.30
CA PRO A 436 16.23 -4.37 41.49
C PRO A 436 15.07 -5.10 42.19
N LEU A 437 14.37 -6.02 41.50
CA LEU A 437 13.25 -6.77 42.09
C LEU A 437 13.70 -8.03 42.81
N THR A 438 14.68 -8.74 42.24
CA THR A 438 15.10 -10.06 42.74
C THR A 438 16.41 -9.99 43.54
N ASN A 439 17.12 -8.87 43.48
CA ASN A 439 18.48 -8.70 44.01
C ASN A 439 19.48 -9.75 43.49
N GLN A 440 19.21 -10.32 42.32
CA GLN A 440 20.11 -11.26 41.63
C GLN A 440 20.90 -10.55 40.53
N PRO A 441 22.05 -11.10 40.09
CA PRO A 441 22.76 -10.57 38.93
C PRO A 441 21.84 -10.40 37.73
N LEU A 442 21.95 -9.28 37.02
CA LEU A 442 21.09 -8.99 35.88
C LEU A 442 21.33 -10.02 34.78
N ASN A 443 20.30 -10.79 34.48
CA ASN A 443 20.33 -11.77 33.39
C ASN A 443 20.45 -11.05 32.02
N LEU A 444 21.26 -11.59 31.11
CA LEU A 444 21.52 -10.97 29.80
C LEU A 444 20.27 -10.89 28.90
N LEU A 445 19.38 -11.89 28.95
CA LEU A 445 18.10 -11.86 28.23
C LEU A 445 17.17 -10.80 28.81
N LYS A 446 17.16 -10.66 30.14
CA LYS A 446 16.41 -9.58 30.80
C LYS A 446 16.99 -8.21 30.44
N LYS A 447 18.32 -8.08 30.38
CA LYS A 447 18.98 -6.85 29.94
C LYS A 447 18.58 -6.49 28.51
N GLU A 448 18.61 -7.46 27.60
CA GLU A 448 18.18 -7.30 26.20
C GLU A 448 16.72 -6.84 26.12
N ALA A 449 15.80 -7.48 26.84
CA ALA A 449 14.38 -7.09 26.86
C ALA A 449 14.13 -5.70 27.45
N LEU A 450 14.92 -5.27 28.46
CA LEU A 450 14.84 -3.92 29.00
C LEU A 450 15.35 -2.87 27.99
N LEU A 451 16.42 -3.18 27.26
CA LEU A 451 16.93 -2.33 26.19
C LEU A 451 15.91 -2.21 25.05
N TRP A 452 15.25 -3.32 24.68
CA TRP A 452 14.15 -3.29 23.71
C TRP A 452 12.96 -2.48 24.21
N GLY A 453 12.64 -2.57 25.51
CA GLY A 453 11.63 -1.71 26.11
C GLY A 453 11.97 -0.22 26.00
N ILE A 454 13.24 0.17 26.14
CA ILE A 454 13.67 1.57 25.93
C ILE A 454 13.54 1.96 24.46
N GLU A 455 13.91 1.08 23.53
CA GLU A 455 13.79 1.30 22.09
C GLU A 455 12.34 1.62 21.69
N CYS A 456 11.38 0.79 22.10
CA CYS A 456 9.97 0.97 21.72
C CYS A 456 9.27 2.14 22.43
N LEU A 457 9.93 2.82 23.36
CA LEU A 457 9.41 4.00 24.04
C LEU A 457 9.94 5.31 23.43
N VAL A 458 10.60 5.27 22.27
CA VAL A 458 11.23 6.43 21.59
C VAL A 458 10.28 7.62 21.45
N HIS A 459 9.06 7.41 20.97
CA HIS A 459 8.06 8.48 20.81
C HIS A 459 7.66 9.10 22.16
N GLN A 460 7.50 8.28 23.20
CA GLN A 460 7.09 8.75 24.53
C GLN A 460 8.22 9.51 25.22
N ILE A 461 9.45 9.02 25.07
CA ILE A 461 10.67 9.65 25.61
C ILE A 461 10.91 11.00 24.92
N SER A 462 10.71 11.07 23.60
CA SER A 462 10.92 12.29 22.81
C SER A 462 9.96 13.43 23.17
N LYS A 463 8.78 13.11 23.74
CA LYS A 463 7.78 14.09 24.21
C LYS A 463 8.12 14.74 25.56
N ILE A 464 9.15 14.25 26.29
CA ILE A 464 9.49 14.74 27.64
C ILE A 464 10.91 15.31 27.68
N ASP A 465 11.03 16.63 27.62
CA ASP A 465 12.33 17.35 27.59
C ASP A 465 13.27 16.95 28.72
N ALA A 466 12.75 16.79 29.93
CA ALA A 466 13.54 16.41 31.11
C ALA A 466 14.22 15.03 30.98
N ILE A 467 13.66 14.13 30.15
CA ILE A 467 14.23 12.82 29.86
C ILE A 467 15.16 12.91 28.64
N LYS A 468 14.76 13.69 27.62
CA LYS A 468 15.55 13.95 26.41
C LYS A 468 16.95 14.48 26.74
N ASP A 469 17.06 15.39 27.71
CA ASP A 469 18.34 15.94 28.16
C ASP A 469 19.31 14.92 28.76
N GLY A 470 18.79 13.82 29.32
CA GLY A 470 19.57 12.72 29.90
C GLY A 470 19.84 11.56 28.94
N LEU A 471 19.19 11.53 27.78
CA LEU A 471 19.23 10.41 26.85
C LEU A 471 20.63 10.18 26.28
N GLU A 472 21.35 11.25 25.91
CA GLU A 472 22.73 11.16 25.42
C GLU A 472 23.63 10.49 26.46
N GLN A 473 23.49 10.81 27.75
CA GLN A 473 24.27 10.19 28.82
C GLN A 473 23.93 8.70 28.98
N ILE A 474 22.67 8.31 28.77
CA ILE A 474 22.25 6.91 28.80
C ILE A 474 22.86 6.15 27.62
N LEU A 475 22.80 6.70 26.41
CA LEU A 475 23.42 6.11 25.22
C LEU A 475 24.93 5.95 25.41
N GLU A 476 25.60 6.98 25.91
CA GLU A 476 27.04 6.97 26.16
C GLU A 476 27.43 5.90 27.19
N LYS A 477 26.73 5.85 28.33
CA LYS A 477 27.11 5.00 29.46
C LYS A 477 26.70 3.54 29.28
N HIS A 478 25.54 3.30 28.66
CA HIS A 478 24.90 1.99 28.67
C HIS A 478 24.79 1.32 27.31
N ILE A 479 24.82 2.07 26.20
CA ILE A 479 24.61 1.50 24.85
C ILE A 479 25.92 1.46 24.05
N LEU A 480 26.71 2.54 24.02
CA LEU A 480 28.01 2.55 23.31
C LEU A 480 28.95 1.39 23.71
N PRO A 481 29.06 0.99 24.99
CA PRO A 481 29.89 -0.17 25.36
C PRO A 481 29.38 -1.49 24.80
N GLU A 482 28.09 -1.61 24.51
CA GLU A 482 27.46 -2.87 24.06
C GLU A 482 27.85 -3.24 22.63
N PHE A 483 28.31 -2.29 21.80
CA PHE A 483 28.90 -2.59 20.48
C PHE A 483 30.12 -3.54 20.57
N GLN A 484 30.76 -3.62 21.74
CA GLN A 484 31.90 -4.50 21.99
C GLN A 484 31.55 -5.73 22.84
N ASN A 485 30.27 -5.95 23.13
CA ASN A 485 29.83 -7.07 23.95
C ASN A 485 30.17 -8.41 23.26
N PRO A 486 30.69 -9.43 23.99
CA PRO A 486 30.96 -10.73 23.39
C PRO A 486 29.71 -11.45 22.86
N VAL A 487 28.50 -11.06 23.32
CA VAL A 487 27.23 -11.68 22.96
C VAL A 487 26.58 -10.94 21.78
N GLY A 488 26.28 -11.68 20.71
CA GLY A 488 25.76 -11.14 19.45
C GLY A 488 24.46 -10.35 19.57
N PHE A 489 23.46 -10.89 20.27
CA PHE A 489 22.15 -10.22 20.39
C PHE A 489 22.21 -8.87 21.12
N LEU A 490 23.18 -8.66 22.02
CA LEU A 490 23.38 -7.35 22.67
C LEU A 490 24.04 -6.35 21.72
N ARG A 491 24.94 -6.81 20.83
CA ARG A 491 25.49 -5.96 19.76
C ARG A 491 24.40 -5.55 18.77
N ALA A 492 23.56 -6.49 18.34
CA ALA A 492 22.42 -6.18 17.47
C ALA A 492 21.44 -5.20 18.13
N ARG A 493 21.11 -5.40 19.42
CA ARG A 493 20.25 -4.47 20.16
C ARG A 493 20.85 -3.07 20.29
N ALA A 494 22.17 -2.96 20.41
CA ALA A 494 22.84 -1.65 20.38
C ALA A 494 22.66 -0.94 19.03
N CYS A 495 22.77 -1.67 17.92
CA CYS A 495 22.47 -1.13 16.58
C CYS A 495 21.01 -0.67 16.49
N HIS A 496 20.04 -1.48 16.92
CA HIS A 496 18.62 -1.11 16.87
C HIS A 496 18.31 0.15 17.70
N LEU A 497 18.89 0.28 18.90
CA LEU A 497 18.74 1.51 19.68
C LEU A 497 19.31 2.75 18.98
N PHE A 498 20.42 2.61 18.25
CA PHE A 498 20.97 3.70 17.44
C PHE A 498 20.21 3.92 16.13
N ASN A 499 19.41 2.97 15.67
CA ASN A 499 18.44 3.20 14.59
C ASN A 499 17.39 4.23 15.06
N GLU A 500 16.82 4.02 16.25
CA GLU A 500 15.75 4.88 16.80
C GLU A 500 16.26 6.22 17.36
N TYR A 501 17.37 6.18 18.11
CA TYR A 501 17.92 7.36 18.78
C TYR A 501 19.13 7.97 18.06
N GLY A 502 19.48 7.49 16.88
CA GLY A 502 20.63 7.99 16.12
C GLY A 502 20.45 9.41 15.60
N THR A 503 19.21 9.87 15.46
CA THR A 503 18.85 11.18 14.88
C THR A 503 18.80 12.30 15.94
N ILE A 504 18.90 11.98 17.23
CA ILE A 504 18.86 13.00 18.28
C ILE A 504 20.05 13.96 18.20
N GLU A 505 19.88 15.17 18.74
CA GLU A 505 20.98 16.12 18.84
C GLU A 505 22.00 15.69 19.91
N PHE A 506 23.23 15.39 19.50
CA PHE A 506 24.32 15.04 20.41
C PHE A 506 25.14 16.27 20.79
N LYS A 507 25.17 16.60 22.09
CA LYS A 507 26.00 17.69 22.63
C LYS A 507 27.49 17.33 22.54
N ASN A 508 27.83 16.06 22.71
CA ASN A 508 29.20 15.55 22.60
C ASN A 508 29.41 14.85 21.25
N LYS A 509 30.07 15.56 20.33
CA LYS A 509 30.43 15.03 19.00
C LYS A 509 31.26 13.74 19.05
N GLN A 510 31.97 13.46 20.15
CA GLN A 510 32.70 12.19 20.32
C GLN A 510 31.74 10.99 20.35
N ASN A 511 30.52 11.17 20.86
CA ASN A 511 29.52 10.10 20.91
C ASN A 511 29.09 9.68 19.50
N ILE A 512 28.94 10.64 18.57
CA ILE A 512 28.70 10.36 17.15
C ILE A 512 29.85 9.52 16.57
N GLN A 513 31.11 9.91 16.82
CA GLN A 513 32.27 9.17 16.32
C GLN A 513 32.31 7.73 16.86
N LEU A 514 32.01 7.53 18.14
CA LEU A 514 31.99 6.22 18.77
C LEU A 514 30.82 5.36 18.24
N ALA A 515 29.66 5.95 18.01
CA ALA A 515 28.51 5.28 17.41
C ALA A 515 28.83 4.81 15.99
N VAL A 516 29.36 5.71 15.13
CA VAL A 516 29.76 5.36 13.75
C VAL A 516 30.82 4.26 13.75
N GLN A 517 31.82 4.31 14.62
CA GLN A 517 32.82 3.25 14.76
C GLN A 517 32.22 1.92 15.25
N GLY A 518 31.28 1.98 16.19
CA GLY A 518 30.56 0.82 16.70
C GLY A 518 29.74 0.13 15.61
N ILE A 519 28.89 0.88 14.91
CA ILE A 519 28.05 0.37 13.83
C ILE A 519 28.91 -0.13 12.66
N SER A 520 29.97 0.60 12.28
CA SER A 520 30.92 0.17 11.23
C SER A 520 31.66 -1.12 11.57
N LYS A 521 31.87 -1.40 12.87
CA LYS A 521 32.42 -2.69 13.30
C LYS A 521 31.37 -3.79 13.25
N CYS A 522 30.12 -3.49 13.61
CA CYS A 522 29.01 -4.44 13.61
C CYS A 522 28.55 -4.84 12.19
N ILE A 523 28.65 -3.95 11.19
CA ILE A 523 28.35 -4.32 9.80
C ILE A 523 29.32 -5.37 9.23
N LEU A 524 30.51 -5.46 9.84
CA LEU A 524 31.56 -6.45 9.56
C LEU A 524 31.58 -7.61 10.58
N ASP A 525 30.55 -7.76 11.41
CA ASP A 525 30.49 -8.79 12.44
C ASP A 525 30.49 -10.21 11.82
N LYS A 526 30.88 -11.21 12.60
CA LYS A 526 30.82 -12.62 12.17
C LYS A 526 29.39 -13.17 12.18
N GLU A 527 28.51 -12.60 13.00
CA GLU A 527 27.13 -13.04 13.20
C GLU A 527 26.21 -12.25 12.26
N LEU A 528 25.50 -12.95 11.38
CA LEU A 528 24.67 -12.35 10.34
C LEU A 528 23.57 -11.40 10.89
N PRO A 529 22.84 -11.73 11.97
CA PRO A 529 21.83 -10.82 12.51
C PRO A 529 22.41 -9.49 13.02
N VAL A 530 23.67 -9.48 13.48
CA VAL A 530 24.36 -8.25 13.90
C VAL A 530 24.70 -7.38 12.69
N ARG A 531 25.11 -8.00 11.58
CA ARG A 531 25.42 -7.28 10.34
C ARG A 531 24.18 -6.59 9.76
N VAL A 532 23.03 -7.29 9.77
CA VAL A 532 21.76 -6.73 9.31
C VAL A 532 21.28 -5.61 10.21
N ALA A 533 21.27 -5.82 11.53
CA ALA A 533 20.95 -4.78 12.51
C ALA A 533 21.79 -3.51 12.31
N ALA A 534 23.09 -3.68 12.06
CA ALA A 534 24.01 -2.58 11.80
C ALA A 534 23.72 -1.87 10.48
N ALA A 535 23.45 -2.62 9.40
CA ALA A 535 23.10 -2.05 8.10
C ALA A 535 21.79 -1.26 8.17
N ILE A 536 20.78 -1.75 8.90
CA ILE A 536 19.52 -1.00 9.07
C ILE A 536 19.80 0.31 9.83
N SER A 537 20.53 0.24 10.95
CA SER A 537 20.84 1.41 11.79
C SER A 537 21.76 2.46 11.17
N PHE A 538 22.43 2.13 10.06
CA PHE A 538 23.46 2.99 9.48
C PHE A 538 22.86 4.28 8.90
N SER A 539 21.64 4.21 8.36
CA SER A 539 20.95 5.36 7.76
C SER A 539 20.65 6.46 8.80
N SER A 540 20.19 6.08 9.98
CA SER A 540 19.79 7.05 11.03
C SER A 540 20.95 7.94 11.50
N ILE A 541 22.14 7.36 11.72
CA ILE A 541 23.29 8.14 12.20
C ILE A 541 23.87 9.06 11.11
N LEU A 542 23.62 8.76 9.83
CA LEU A 542 24.11 9.53 8.68
C LEU A 542 23.39 10.87 8.47
N GLN A 543 22.33 11.16 9.23
CA GLN A 543 21.74 12.50 9.26
C GLN A 543 22.71 13.54 9.86
N HIS A 544 23.69 13.11 10.66
CA HIS A 544 24.71 13.98 11.22
C HIS A 544 25.87 14.20 10.26
N LYS A 545 26.21 15.46 10.00
CA LYS A 545 27.34 15.82 9.11
C LYS A 545 28.67 15.21 9.55
N GLU A 546 28.93 15.14 10.85
CA GLU A 546 30.12 14.51 11.41
C GLU A 546 30.20 13.01 11.07
N ALA A 547 29.06 12.32 11.04
CA ALA A 547 29.01 10.91 10.64
C ALA A 547 29.25 10.78 9.13
N GLN A 548 28.65 11.65 8.32
CA GLN A 548 28.88 11.67 6.88
C GLN A 548 30.36 11.89 6.54
N ASP A 549 31.03 12.85 7.20
CA ASP A 549 32.44 13.15 7.00
C ASP A 549 33.36 11.97 7.35
N LEU A 550 32.99 11.17 8.36
CA LEU A 550 33.73 9.95 8.75
C LEU A 550 33.54 8.80 7.75
N ILE A 551 32.35 8.65 7.20
CA ILE A 551 32.01 7.55 6.27
C ILE A 551 32.44 7.86 4.84
N ARG A 552 32.46 9.13 4.42
CA ARG A 552 32.81 9.56 3.06
C ARG A 552 34.06 8.88 2.47
N PRO A 553 35.18 8.70 3.21
CA PRO A 553 36.37 8.01 2.69
C PRO A 553 36.20 6.49 2.50
N GLN A 554 35.21 5.87 3.16
CA GLN A 554 34.94 4.43 3.16
C GLN A 554 33.60 4.08 2.47
N LEU A 555 32.92 5.06 1.87
CA LEU A 555 31.60 4.89 1.24
C LEU A 555 31.56 3.73 0.25
N SER A 556 32.62 3.55 -0.55
CA SER A 556 32.69 2.43 -1.51
C SER A 556 32.65 1.05 -0.85
N GLN A 557 33.32 0.90 0.29
CA GLN A 557 33.31 -0.35 1.06
C GLN A 557 31.93 -0.58 1.69
N VAL A 558 31.31 0.48 2.20
CA VAL A 558 29.95 0.41 2.75
C VAL A 558 28.98 -0.06 1.66
N LEU A 559 28.96 0.59 0.50
CA LEU A 559 28.09 0.21 -0.62
C LEU A 559 28.31 -1.26 -1.05
N GLU A 560 29.56 -1.72 -1.13
CA GLU A 560 29.87 -3.13 -1.44
C GLU A 560 29.32 -4.11 -0.39
N ILE A 561 29.29 -3.71 0.89
CA ILE A 561 28.71 -4.52 1.97
C ILE A 561 27.19 -4.60 1.85
N TYR A 562 26.51 -3.49 1.52
CA TYR A 562 25.06 -3.49 1.29
C TYR A 562 24.67 -4.41 0.15
N ILE A 563 25.36 -4.30 -0.99
CA ILE A 563 25.18 -5.19 -2.15
C ILE A 563 25.27 -6.67 -1.72
N LYS A 564 26.33 -7.03 -0.99
CA LYS A 564 26.51 -8.42 -0.50
C LYS A 564 25.43 -8.86 0.50
N LEU A 565 24.89 -7.94 1.31
CA LEU A 565 23.85 -8.25 2.27
C LEU A 565 22.50 -8.50 1.57
N MET A 566 22.16 -7.68 0.57
CA MET A 566 20.94 -7.86 -0.25
C MET A 566 20.98 -9.14 -1.10
N ASP A 567 22.17 -9.56 -1.55
CA ASP A 567 22.35 -10.86 -2.21
C ASP A 567 22.10 -12.04 -1.25
N LEU A 568 22.51 -11.88 0.01
CA LEU A 568 22.48 -12.93 1.02
C LEU A 568 21.12 -13.08 1.69
N ILE A 569 20.46 -11.98 2.02
CA ILE A 569 19.17 -11.95 2.70
C ILE A 569 18.20 -11.12 1.89
N ASP A 570 17.02 -11.67 1.73
CA ASP A 570 15.88 -10.92 1.26
C ASP A 570 15.28 -10.10 2.42
N ASN A 571 15.58 -8.80 2.47
CA ASN A 571 15.11 -7.92 3.53
C ASN A 571 14.91 -6.48 3.02
N GLU A 572 13.67 -6.01 3.05
CA GLU A 572 13.28 -4.69 2.56
C GLU A 572 13.97 -3.54 3.32
N ARG A 573 14.14 -3.65 4.64
CA ARG A 573 14.75 -2.59 5.45
C ARG A 573 16.19 -2.31 5.03
N ILE A 574 16.91 -3.31 4.53
CA ILE A 574 18.27 -3.11 3.99
C ILE A 574 18.23 -2.26 2.71
N VAL A 575 17.23 -2.46 1.85
CA VAL A 575 17.04 -1.68 0.62
C VAL A 575 16.72 -0.23 0.97
N ARG A 576 15.77 0.00 1.91
CA ARG A 576 15.43 1.35 2.41
C ARG A 576 16.65 2.05 3.03
N SER A 577 17.46 1.35 3.82
CA SER A 577 18.69 1.93 4.37
C SER A 577 19.73 2.27 3.29
N LEU A 578 19.80 1.50 2.19
CA LEU A 578 20.67 1.83 1.05
C LEU A 578 20.18 3.09 0.33
N GLU A 579 18.88 3.23 0.11
CA GLU A 579 18.26 4.42 -0.46
C GLU A 579 18.62 5.68 0.33
N GLU A 580 18.50 5.63 1.66
CA GLU A 580 18.83 6.76 2.52
C GLU A 580 20.34 7.10 2.50
N ILE A 581 21.21 6.10 2.32
CA ILE A 581 22.65 6.34 2.08
C ILE A 581 22.85 7.05 0.73
N VAL A 582 22.17 6.61 -0.33
CA VAL A 582 22.25 7.23 -1.66
C VAL A 582 21.80 8.68 -1.60
N LYS A 583 20.70 8.97 -0.88
CA LYS A 583 20.19 10.34 -0.62
C LYS A 583 21.25 11.23 0.03
N ASN A 584 21.85 10.77 1.12
CA ASN A 584 22.84 11.55 1.88
C ASN A 584 24.20 11.75 1.16
N PHE A 585 24.52 10.93 0.15
CA PHE A 585 25.78 10.99 -0.60
C PHE A 585 25.60 11.22 -2.11
N THR A 586 24.57 11.97 -2.49
CA THR A 586 24.16 12.19 -3.89
C THR A 586 25.29 12.61 -4.84
N ASN A 587 26.26 13.42 -4.37
CA ASN A 587 27.38 13.86 -5.23
C ASN A 587 28.44 12.76 -5.40
N GLU A 588 28.69 11.99 -4.35
CA GLU A 588 29.74 10.99 -4.23
C GLU A 588 29.37 9.63 -4.83
N ILE A 589 28.07 9.35 -5.02
CA ILE A 589 27.58 8.12 -5.66
C ILE A 589 27.76 8.09 -7.18
N THR A 590 27.97 9.24 -7.82
CA THR A 590 28.10 9.36 -9.29
C THR A 590 29.02 8.31 -9.94
N PRO A 591 30.22 8.00 -9.38
CA PRO A 591 31.11 6.97 -9.94
C PRO A 591 30.57 5.53 -9.85
N TYR A 592 29.62 5.29 -8.94
CA TYR A 592 29.05 3.96 -8.64
C TYR A 592 27.63 3.79 -9.19
N ALA A 593 27.03 4.85 -9.74
CA ALA A 593 25.62 4.89 -10.18
C ALA A 593 25.24 3.71 -11.08
N HIS A 594 26.05 3.38 -12.09
CA HIS A 594 25.77 2.26 -12.98
C HIS A 594 25.80 0.90 -12.27
N GLN A 595 26.79 0.67 -11.40
CA GLN A 595 26.92 -0.59 -10.66
C GLN A 595 25.78 -0.76 -9.65
N LEU A 596 25.43 0.31 -8.93
CA LEU A 596 24.33 0.32 -7.96
C LEU A 596 23.00 0.06 -8.65
N ALA A 597 22.69 0.82 -9.71
CA ALA A 597 21.46 0.63 -10.46
C ALA A 597 21.36 -0.79 -11.04
N ALA A 598 22.44 -1.34 -11.59
CA ALA A 598 22.45 -2.70 -12.14
C ALA A 598 22.14 -3.77 -11.07
N HIS A 599 22.69 -3.59 -9.87
CA HIS A 599 22.46 -4.52 -8.77
C HIS A 599 21.03 -4.40 -8.23
N ILE A 600 20.55 -3.18 -8.01
CA ILE A 600 19.17 -2.92 -7.56
C ILE A 600 18.15 -3.45 -8.59
N ALA A 601 18.41 -3.29 -9.90
CA ALA A 601 17.58 -3.87 -10.95
C ALA A 601 17.53 -5.41 -10.91
N THR A 602 18.65 -6.06 -10.56
CA THR A 602 18.70 -7.51 -10.40
C THR A 602 17.85 -7.96 -9.20
N ILE A 603 17.87 -7.20 -8.11
CA ILE A 603 17.06 -7.44 -6.92
C ILE A 603 15.58 -7.24 -7.23
N PHE A 604 15.22 -6.15 -7.91
CA PHE A 604 13.87 -5.90 -8.42
C PHE A 604 13.34 -7.10 -9.21
N GLN A 605 14.09 -7.60 -10.19
CA GLN A 605 13.71 -8.79 -10.95
C GLN A 605 13.55 -10.04 -10.09
N LYS A 606 14.38 -10.21 -9.04
CA LYS A 606 14.25 -11.32 -8.09
C LYS A 606 12.93 -11.23 -7.31
N TYR A 607 12.50 -10.04 -6.90
CA TYR A 607 11.23 -9.82 -6.23
C TYR A 607 10.03 -10.09 -7.14
N CYS A 608 10.00 -9.52 -8.34
CA CYS A 608 8.91 -9.76 -9.31
C CYS A 608 8.75 -11.24 -9.70
N ASN A 609 9.85 -12.00 -9.73
CA ASN A 609 9.81 -13.44 -10.02
C ASN A 609 9.26 -14.29 -8.88
N LYS A 610 9.35 -13.82 -7.63
CA LYS A 610 8.78 -14.51 -6.46
C LYS A 610 7.26 -14.37 -6.42
N GLN A 611 6.74 -13.18 -6.73
CA GLN A 611 5.31 -12.89 -6.84
C GLN A 611 4.62 -13.86 -7.82
N ASN A 612 5.23 -14.10 -8.99
CA ASN A 612 4.68 -14.96 -10.05
C ASN A 612 4.67 -16.48 -9.72
N GLN A 613 5.19 -16.91 -8.57
CA GLN A 613 5.26 -18.33 -8.16
C GLN A 613 4.36 -18.69 -6.96
N GLY A 614 3.65 -17.72 -6.36
CA GLY A 614 2.74 -17.94 -5.24
C GLY A 614 1.41 -18.59 -5.66
N ASP A 615 1.00 -19.67 -4.99
CA ASP A 615 -0.42 -20.06 -4.95
C ASP A 615 -1.12 -18.97 -4.11
N GLY A 616 -2.00 -18.15 -4.72
CA GLY A 616 -2.64 -16.94 -4.16
C GLY A 616 -3.54 -17.12 -2.92
N ASP A 617 -3.01 -17.79 -1.90
CA ASP A 617 -3.57 -18.08 -0.58
C ASP A 617 -2.56 -17.69 0.54
N SER A 618 -1.46 -17.00 0.20
CA SER A 618 -0.46 -16.52 1.16
C SER A 618 -0.44 -15.00 1.24
N ASP A 619 -0.63 -14.47 2.46
CA ASP A 619 -0.46 -13.06 2.84
C ASP A 619 1.01 -12.55 2.68
N ASP A 620 1.87 -13.27 1.92
CA ASP A 620 3.32 -13.00 1.67
C ASP A 620 3.53 -12.20 0.37
N ASP A 621 2.48 -11.95 -0.42
CA ASP A 621 2.57 -11.32 -1.75
C ASP A 621 2.84 -9.80 -1.67
N GLY A 622 2.34 -9.10 -0.64
CA GLY A 622 2.52 -7.65 -0.49
C GLY A 622 3.92 -7.20 -0.05
N GLU A 623 4.64 -8.00 0.74
CA GLU A 623 6.01 -7.64 1.20
C GLU A 623 7.01 -7.61 0.02
N ALA A 624 6.88 -8.54 -0.93
CA ALA A 624 7.74 -8.59 -2.11
C ALA A 624 7.50 -7.42 -3.06
N GLU A 625 6.24 -6.95 -3.15
CA GLU A 625 5.84 -5.81 -3.96
C GLU A 625 6.40 -4.50 -3.41
N LEU A 626 6.25 -4.25 -2.10
CA LEU A 626 6.84 -3.08 -1.43
C LEU A 626 8.37 -3.04 -1.58
N ALA A 627 9.04 -4.18 -1.43
CA ALA A 627 10.48 -4.28 -1.63
C ALA A 627 10.90 -4.02 -3.08
N ALA A 628 10.09 -4.45 -4.06
CA ALA A 628 10.31 -4.15 -5.47
C ALA A 628 10.12 -2.64 -5.75
N SER A 629 9.09 -2.01 -5.21
CA SER A 629 8.88 -0.55 -5.33
C SER A 629 10.04 0.24 -4.70
N GLY A 630 10.50 -0.13 -3.51
CA GLY A 630 11.68 0.48 -2.87
C GLY A 630 12.97 0.37 -3.69
N CYS A 631 13.12 -0.67 -4.52
CA CYS A 631 14.22 -0.75 -5.49
C CYS A 631 14.09 0.32 -6.59
N LEU A 632 12.88 0.59 -7.07
CA LEU A 632 12.63 1.61 -8.09
C LEU A 632 12.84 3.03 -7.54
N GLU A 633 12.45 3.29 -6.29
CA GLU A 633 12.75 4.55 -5.59
C GLU A 633 14.26 4.80 -5.49
N ALA A 634 15.03 3.81 -5.04
CA ALA A 634 16.49 3.91 -5.00
C ALA A 634 17.10 4.19 -6.39
N ILE A 635 16.53 3.62 -7.46
CA ILE A 635 16.93 3.92 -8.84
C ILE A 635 16.57 5.36 -9.24
N LYS A 636 15.38 5.87 -8.90
CA LYS A 636 14.98 7.27 -9.13
C LYS A 636 15.98 8.23 -8.48
N ARG A 637 16.36 7.99 -7.22
CA ARG A 637 17.35 8.80 -6.50
C ARG A 637 18.73 8.78 -7.16
N ILE A 638 19.20 7.62 -7.63
CA ILE A 638 20.44 7.50 -8.40
C ILE A 638 20.36 8.32 -9.69
N LEU A 639 19.22 8.27 -10.40
CA LEU A 639 19.01 9.02 -11.64
C LEU A 639 18.88 10.53 -11.43
N ASN A 640 18.38 10.97 -10.28
CA ASN A 640 18.24 12.39 -9.96
C ASN A 640 19.59 13.05 -9.61
N ALA A 641 20.58 12.26 -9.17
CA ALA A 641 21.94 12.71 -8.89
C ALA A 641 22.58 13.48 -10.06
N PRO A 642 23.60 14.34 -9.82
CA PRO A 642 24.26 15.14 -10.86
C PRO A 642 25.19 14.28 -11.74
N LEU A 643 24.62 13.32 -12.45
CA LEU A 643 25.31 12.39 -13.33
C LEU A 643 25.79 13.07 -14.62
N GLN A 644 26.91 12.57 -15.16
CA GLN A 644 27.38 12.96 -16.48
C GLN A 644 26.49 12.37 -17.57
N GLN A 645 26.42 13.02 -18.74
CA GLN A 645 25.57 12.56 -19.85
C GLN A 645 25.94 11.15 -20.35
N GLU A 646 27.22 10.78 -20.27
CA GLU A 646 27.70 9.43 -20.61
C GLU A 646 27.16 8.37 -19.64
N SER A 647 27.02 8.70 -18.35
CA SER A 647 26.47 7.81 -17.32
C SER A 647 25.01 7.46 -17.61
N TYR A 648 24.19 8.43 -18.05
CA TYR A 648 22.80 8.17 -18.44
C TYR A 648 22.69 7.26 -19.68
N VAL A 649 23.70 7.20 -20.54
CA VAL A 649 23.71 6.25 -21.67
C VAL A 649 24.03 4.84 -21.18
N GLN A 650 24.97 4.69 -20.24
CA GLN A 650 25.29 3.40 -19.63
C GLN A 650 24.10 2.82 -18.85
N LEU A 651 23.37 3.68 -18.14
CA LEU A 651 22.18 3.30 -17.35
C LEU A 651 21.01 2.80 -18.21
N GLU A 652 20.91 3.15 -19.50
CA GLU A 652 19.84 2.64 -20.38
C GLU A 652 19.78 1.11 -20.41
N SER A 653 20.94 0.46 -20.41
CA SER A 653 21.03 -1.01 -20.43
C SER A 653 20.42 -1.69 -19.19
N VAL A 654 20.29 -0.95 -18.10
CA VAL A 654 19.72 -1.42 -16.83
C VAL A 654 18.25 -1.00 -16.70
N ILE A 655 17.94 0.23 -17.09
CA ILE A 655 16.61 0.83 -16.90
C ILE A 655 15.59 0.33 -17.92
N PHE A 656 15.99 0.10 -19.18
CA PHE A 656 15.04 -0.32 -20.22
C PHE A 656 14.35 -1.66 -19.92
N PRO A 657 15.06 -2.71 -19.42
CA PRO A 657 14.38 -3.94 -19.00
C PRO A 657 13.31 -3.73 -17.92
N ILE A 658 13.56 -2.82 -16.97
CA ILE A 658 12.58 -2.46 -15.92
C ILE A 658 11.35 -1.84 -16.57
N ILE A 659 11.53 -0.78 -17.36
CA ILE A 659 10.43 -0.09 -18.05
C ILE A 659 9.66 -1.06 -18.97
N ASN A 660 10.36 -1.93 -19.71
CA ASN A 660 9.73 -2.92 -20.58
C ASN A 660 8.84 -3.88 -19.79
N PHE A 661 9.28 -4.35 -18.61
CA PHE A 661 8.49 -5.24 -17.76
C PHE A 661 7.30 -4.50 -17.13
N SER A 662 7.52 -3.33 -16.53
CA SER A 662 6.48 -2.57 -15.84
C SER A 662 5.37 -2.06 -16.77
N LEU A 663 5.68 -1.82 -18.05
CA LEU A 663 4.68 -1.46 -19.06
C LEU A 663 3.92 -2.68 -19.64
N THR A 664 3.97 -3.86 -19.01
CA THR A 664 3.19 -5.04 -19.41
C THR A 664 2.09 -5.37 -18.40
N GLU A 665 1.09 -6.17 -18.82
CA GLU A 665 0.00 -6.67 -17.95
C GLU A 665 0.53 -7.47 -16.73
N ALA A 666 1.76 -8.00 -16.80
CA ALA A 666 2.37 -8.78 -15.70
C ALA A 666 3.20 -7.92 -14.74
N GLY A 667 3.47 -6.66 -15.06
CA GLY A 667 4.27 -5.74 -14.23
C GLY A 667 3.57 -4.40 -13.98
N CYS A 668 2.27 -4.31 -14.26
CA CYS A 668 1.51 -3.06 -14.18
C CYS A 668 1.47 -2.47 -12.77
N ASP A 669 1.70 -3.28 -11.74
CA ASP A 669 1.81 -2.84 -10.35
C ASP A 669 2.94 -1.80 -10.16
N PHE A 670 3.96 -1.81 -11.02
CA PHE A 670 5.13 -0.91 -10.97
C PHE A 670 5.14 0.17 -12.07
N ILE A 671 3.99 0.42 -12.70
CA ILE A 671 3.94 1.29 -13.88
C ILE A 671 4.18 2.76 -13.54
N ASN A 672 3.73 3.21 -12.36
CA ASN A 672 3.88 4.60 -11.92
C ASN A 672 5.37 4.96 -11.79
N GLU A 673 6.12 4.18 -11.02
CA GLU A 673 7.55 4.38 -10.82
C GLU A 673 8.32 4.22 -12.14
N ALA A 674 7.89 3.32 -13.02
CA ALA A 674 8.51 3.16 -14.34
C ALA A 674 8.28 4.38 -15.24
N LEU A 675 7.09 5.00 -15.21
CA LEU A 675 6.79 6.22 -15.96
C LEU A 675 7.55 7.44 -15.40
N GLU A 676 7.71 7.53 -14.09
CA GLU A 676 8.55 8.53 -13.44
C GLU A 676 10.03 8.38 -13.79
N ILE A 677 10.56 7.16 -13.73
CA ILE A 677 11.93 6.84 -14.16
C ILE A 677 12.13 7.22 -15.63
N LEU A 678 11.16 6.89 -16.50
CA LEU A 678 11.18 7.30 -17.90
C LEU A 678 11.18 8.82 -18.03
N ASN A 679 10.29 9.52 -17.33
CA ASN A 679 10.21 10.97 -17.40
C ASN A 679 11.50 11.64 -16.91
N LEU A 680 12.07 11.19 -15.80
CA LEU A 680 13.33 11.67 -15.25
C LEU A 680 14.49 11.48 -16.23
N MET A 681 14.56 10.31 -16.89
CA MET A 681 15.53 10.05 -17.96
C MET A 681 15.39 11.01 -19.15
N LEU A 682 14.15 11.31 -19.56
CA LEU A 682 13.87 12.27 -20.63
C LEU A 682 14.25 13.69 -20.21
N TYR A 683 13.91 14.09 -18.99
CA TYR A 683 14.17 15.41 -18.43
C TYR A 683 15.68 15.71 -18.32
N LYS A 684 16.46 14.78 -17.76
CA LYS A 684 17.90 14.97 -17.47
C LYS A 684 18.80 14.85 -18.70
N LYS A 685 18.35 14.17 -19.77
CA LYS A 685 19.15 14.04 -21.00
C LYS A 685 19.08 15.28 -21.88
N LYS A 686 20.25 15.68 -22.40
CA LYS A 686 20.37 16.76 -23.39
C LYS A 686 19.92 16.35 -24.79
N GLN A 687 20.11 15.07 -25.15
CA GLN A 687 19.71 14.51 -26.44
C GLN A 687 19.09 13.13 -26.24
N LEU A 688 17.96 12.88 -26.87
CA LEU A 688 17.24 11.62 -26.79
C LEU A 688 17.92 10.55 -27.65
N THR A 689 18.10 9.36 -27.09
CA THR A 689 18.65 8.19 -27.78
C THR A 689 17.56 7.48 -28.58
N PRO A 690 17.93 6.63 -29.57
CA PRO A 690 16.96 5.79 -30.27
C PRO A 690 16.14 4.89 -29.34
N GLY A 691 16.75 4.42 -28.24
CA GLY A 691 16.08 3.60 -27.24
C GLY A 691 15.00 4.35 -26.47
N LEU A 692 15.22 5.63 -26.13
CA LEU A 692 14.17 6.44 -25.52
C LEU A 692 13.03 6.73 -26.49
N TRP A 693 13.34 6.99 -27.77
CA TRP A 693 12.31 7.21 -28.79
C TRP A 693 11.36 6.03 -29.00
N PHE A 694 11.77 4.81 -28.65
CA PHE A 694 10.92 3.63 -28.73
C PHE A 694 9.68 3.75 -27.84
N TYR A 695 9.78 4.33 -26.65
CA TYR A 695 8.66 4.36 -25.70
C TYR A 695 7.58 5.37 -26.08
N TYR A 696 7.89 6.41 -26.87
CA TYR A 696 6.88 7.40 -27.26
C TYR A 696 5.67 6.78 -28.01
N PRO A 697 5.86 6.00 -29.10
CA PRO A 697 4.73 5.29 -29.72
C PRO A 697 4.10 4.24 -28.80
N VAL A 698 4.87 3.58 -27.93
CA VAL A 698 4.33 2.59 -26.98
C VAL A 698 3.33 3.23 -26.03
N LEU A 699 3.66 4.35 -25.39
CA LEU A 699 2.75 5.09 -24.51
C LEU A 699 1.46 5.50 -25.25
N CYS A 700 1.57 5.88 -26.52
CA CYS A 700 0.40 6.15 -27.35
C CYS A 700 -0.44 4.87 -27.57
N TYR A 701 0.21 3.74 -27.88
CA TYR A 701 -0.48 2.49 -28.23
C TYR A 701 -1.06 1.72 -27.04
N ILE A 702 -0.55 1.90 -25.82
CA ILE A 702 -1.17 1.38 -24.60
C ILE A 702 -2.63 1.88 -24.50
N ILE A 703 -2.84 3.18 -24.75
CA ILE A 703 -4.17 3.81 -24.73
C ILE A 703 -4.95 3.61 -26.03
N ILE A 704 -4.32 3.84 -27.19
CA ILE A 704 -5.01 3.81 -28.49
C ILE A 704 -5.39 2.39 -28.90
N GLY A 705 -4.59 1.40 -28.51
CA GLY A 705 -4.65 0.02 -28.98
C GLY A 705 -4.01 -0.17 -30.36
N LEU A 706 -3.30 -1.29 -30.55
CA LEU A 706 -2.84 -1.78 -31.84
C LEU A 706 -3.89 -2.70 -32.49
N PRO A 707 -4.14 -2.60 -33.81
CA PRO A 707 -5.02 -3.53 -34.51
C PRO A 707 -4.52 -4.98 -34.35
N GLN A 708 -5.44 -5.90 -34.06
CA GLN A 708 -5.13 -7.32 -33.80
C GLN A 708 -4.36 -8.00 -34.95
N GLU A 709 -4.60 -7.57 -36.18
CA GLU A 709 -3.95 -8.08 -37.41
C GLU A 709 -2.51 -7.58 -37.60
N THR A 710 -2.05 -6.63 -36.76
CA THR A 710 -0.69 -6.07 -36.84
C THR A 710 0.33 -7.13 -36.46
N ASN A 711 1.25 -7.44 -37.40
CA ASN A 711 2.34 -8.35 -37.15
C ASN A 711 3.55 -7.60 -36.57
N VAL A 712 3.58 -7.48 -35.24
CA VAL A 712 4.66 -6.81 -34.49
C VAL A 712 6.02 -7.48 -34.74
N TYR A 713 6.05 -8.81 -34.86
CA TYR A 713 7.27 -9.58 -35.11
C TYR A 713 7.88 -9.38 -36.51
N ALA A 714 7.20 -8.66 -37.41
CA ALA A 714 7.77 -8.27 -38.69
C ALA A 714 8.74 -7.07 -38.59
N LEU A 715 8.69 -6.33 -37.48
CA LEU A 715 9.61 -5.22 -37.21
C LEU A 715 11.03 -5.74 -37.00
N GLN A 716 12.05 -4.97 -37.41
CA GLN A 716 13.46 -5.35 -37.25
C GLN A 716 14.14 -4.45 -36.20
N GLY A 717 15.07 -5.03 -35.42
CA GLY A 717 15.92 -4.28 -34.50
C GLY A 717 15.34 -4.05 -33.11
N LEU A 718 14.25 -4.74 -32.74
CA LEU A 718 13.69 -4.72 -31.39
C LEU A 718 14.22 -5.89 -30.55
N THR A 719 14.26 -5.72 -29.23
CA THR A 719 14.55 -6.81 -28.28
C THR A 719 13.30 -7.69 -28.06
N GLU A 720 13.49 -8.89 -27.51
CA GLU A 720 12.39 -9.80 -27.19
C GLU A 720 11.34 -9.14 -26.27
N GLU A 721 11.81 -8.45 -25.22
CA GLU A 721 10.98 -7.68 -24.29
C GLU A 721 10.15 -6.59 -25.01
N GLN A 722 10.75 -5.88 -25.97
CA GLN A 722 10.07 -4.84 -26.74
C GLN A 722 8.98 -5.43 -27.66
N TYR A 723 9.19 -6.64 -28.21
CA TYR A 723 8.15 -7.33 -28.95
C TYR A 723 6.99 -7.72 -28.05
N VAL A 724 7.26 -8.26 -26.85
CA VAL A 724 6.24 -8.62 -25.86
C VAL A 724 5.40 -7.40 -25.48
N LEU A 725 6.05 -6.28 -25.20
CA LEU A 725 5.41 -5.01 -24.86
C LEU A 725 4.44 -4.54 -25.96
N LEU A 726 4.91 -4.47 -27.20
CA LEU A 726 4.07 -4.06 -28.35
C LEU A 726 2.94 -5.06 -28.64
N GLU A 727 3.16 -6.36 -28.44
CA GLU A 727 2.10 -7.36 -28.56
C GLU A 727 1.03 -7.14 -27.48
N GLY A 728 1.43 -6.76 -26.26
CA GLY A 728 0.54 -6.37 -25.17
C GLY A 728 -0.34 -5.16 -25.49
N CYS A 729 0.17 -4.19 -26.26
CA CYS A 729 -0.61 -3.03 -26.72
C CYS A 729 -1.74 -3.36 -27.70
N LYS A 730 -1.94 -4.63 -28.10
CA LYS A 730 -3.11 -5.03 -28.90
C LYS A 730 -4.43 -4.97 -28.12
N LYS A 731 -4.36 -4.99 -26.79
CA LYS A 731 -5.47 -4.65 -25.89
C LYS A 731 -5.35 -3.17 -25.52
N ASP A 732 -6.47 -2.45 -25.40
CA ASP A 732 -6.47 -1.12 -24.78
C ASP A 732 -6.57 -1.26 -23.25
N TRP A 733 -5.60 -0.67 -22.54
CA TRP A 733 -5.52 -0.67 -21.07
C TRP A 733 -4.69 0.53 -20.58
N GLY A 734 -4.64 0.76 -19.26
CA GLY A 734 -3.79 1.78 -18.65
C GLY A 734 -4.34 3.22 -18.73
N SER A 735 -5.65 3.38 -18.92
CA SER A 735 -6.30 4.70 -18.89
C SER A 735 -6.20 5.39 -17.53
N GLU A 736 -6.06 4.63 -16.45
CA GLU A 736 -5.82 5.15 -15.11
C GLU A 736 -4.46 5.85 -14.96
N PHE A 737 -3.46 5.53 -15.80
CA PHE A 737 -2.09 6.06 -15.70
C PHE A 737 -1.83 7.30 -16.58
N VAL A 738 -2.88 7.95 -17.07
CA VAL A 738 -2.76 9.06 -18.03
C VAL A 738 -2.03 10.25 -17.44
N THR A 739 -2.27 10.56 -16.16
CA THR A 739 -1.59 11.65 -15.44
C THR A 739 -0.07 11.47 -15.48
N GLN A 740 0.39 10.26 -15.18
CA GLN A 740 1.80 9.92 -15.05
C GLN A 740 2.53 9.92 -16.41
N MET A 741 1.81 9.74 -17.52
CA MET A 741 2.39 9.81 -18.87
C MET A 741 2.65 11.25 -19.34
N LEU A 742 2.04 12.27 -18.73
CA LEU A 742 2.03 13.64 -19.25
C LEU A 742 3.43 14.26 -19.29
N GLY A 743 4.19 14.18 -18.19
CA GLY A 743 5.56 14.71 -18.14
C GLY A 743 6.42 14.12 -19.25
N SER A 744 6.31 12.80 -19.46
CA SER A 744 7.03 12.10 -20.53
C SER A 744 6.72 12.69 -21.91
N PHE A 745 5.43 12.89 -22.23
CA PHE A 745 5.04 13.50 -23.51
C PHE A 745 5.57 14.94 -23.67
N ARG A 746 5.50 15.75 -22.62
CA ARG A 746 6.02 17.12 -22.62
C ARG A 746 7.54 17.15 -22.85
N ASN A 747 8.29 16.25 -22.21
CA ASN A 747 9.72 16.12 -22.42
C ASN A 747 10.10 15.57 -23.81
N TYR A 748 9.33 14.64 -24.39
CA TYR A 748 9.53 14.22 -25.78
C TYR A 748 9.37 15.38 -26.76
N ILE A 749 8.36 16.24 -26.53
CA ILE A 749 8.12 17.45 -27.34
C ILE A 749 9.30 18.42 -27.21
N GLN A 750 9.69 18.77 -25.99
CA GLN A 750 10.74 19.75 -25.74
C GLN A 750 12.13 19.25 -26.17
N LYS A 751 12.57 18.09 -25.66
CA LYS A 751 13.91 17.57 -25.92
C LYS A 751 14.05 17.02 -27.35
N GLY A 752 12.95 16.56 -27.94
CA GLY A 752 12.93 16.07 -29.31
C GLY A 752 13.08 17.15 -30.37
N GLY A 753 12.63 18.38 -30.07
CA GLY A 753 12.74 19.52 -30.98
C GLY A 753 12.21 19.20 -32.38
N SER A 754 12.89 19.69 -33.42
CA SER A 754 12.48 19.47 -34.82
C SER A 754 12.40 17.99 -35.24
N THR A 755 13.12 17.09 -34.55
CA THR A 755 13.04 15.64 -34.78
C THR A 755 11.63 15.14 -34.52
N PHE A 756 10.99 15.60 -33.43
CA PHE A 756 9.62 15.22 -33.06
C PHE A 756 8.60 15.51 -34.18
N LEU A 757 8.76 16.63 -34.88
CA LEU A 757 7.86 17.04 -35.97
C LEU A 757 7.97 16.18 -37.23
N THR A 758 9.12 15.50 -37.42
CA THR A 758 9.44 14.77 -38.65
C THR A 758 9.52 13.25 -38.46
N GLN A 759 9.60 12.79 -37.22
CA GLN A 759 9.74 11.37 -36.89
C GLN A 759 8.43 10.60 -37.09
N ASN A 760 8.56 9.37 -37.56
CA ASN A 760 7.49 8.39 -37.65
C ASN A 760 7.76 7.20 -36.72
N ASP A 761 6.69 6.52 -36.34
CA ASP A 761 6.77 5.25 -35.61
C ASP A 761 7.17 4.08 -36.52
N PHE A 762 7.19 2.89 -35.93
CA PHE A 762 7.54 1.63 -36.59
C PHE A 762 6.56 1.22 -37.70
N PHE A 763 5.36 1.80 -37.72
CA PHE A 763 4.27 1.50 -38.64
C PHE A 763 4.05 2.61 -39.69
N GLY A 764 4.85 3.67 -39.66
CA GLY A 764 4.79 4.80 -40.59
C GLY A 764 3.80 5.91 -40.21
N ASN A 765 3.24 5.88 -39.00
CA ASN A 765 2.44 6.99 -38.47
C ASN A 765 3.36 8.08 -37.93
N SER A 766 3.06 9.35 -38.21
CA SER A 766 3.84 10.44 -37.63
C SER A 766 3.54 10.61 -36.14
N PHE A 767 4.53 11.07 -35.37
CA PHE A 767 4.35 11.29 -33.93
C PHE A 767 3.24 12.28 -33.63
N ILE A 768 3.14 13.34 -34.43
CA ILE A 768 2.01 14.29 -34.37
C ILE A 768 0.67 13.58 -34.52
N GLN A 769 0.52 12.68 -35.51
CA GLN A 769 -0.73 11.95 -35.68
C GLN A 769 -1.06 11.06 -34.47
N LEU A 770 -0.05 10.42 -33.87
CA LEU A 770 -0.23 9.57 -32.70
C LEU A 770 -0.72 10.37 -31.48
N ILE A 771 -0.10 11.51 -31.16
CA ILE A 771 -0.54 12.30 -29.99
C ILE A 771 -1.95 12.85 -30.14
N PHE A 772 -2.35 13.26 -31.35
CA PHE A 772 -3.74 13.68 -31.59
C PHE A 772 -4.72 12.51 -31.44
N ARG A 773 -4.36 11.31 -31.90
CA ARG A 773 -5.18 10.10 -31.70
C ARG A 773 -5.27 9.70 -30.23
N PHE A 774 -4.16 9.83 -29.48
CA PHE A 774 -4.12 9.61 -28.03
C PHE A 774 -5.11 10.55 -27.31
N ILE A 775 -5.00 11.86 -27.54
CA ILE A 775 -5.91 12.86 -26.96
C ILE A 775 -7.37 12.53 -27.30
N GLN A 776 -7.67 12.20 -28.56
CA GLN A 776 -9.02 11.84 -29.00
C GLN A 776 -9.57 10.57 -28.32
N LYS A 777 -8.73 9.54 -28.12
CA LYS A 777 -9.13 8.30 -27.46
C LYS A 777 -9.48 8.55 -25.99
N ILE A 778 -8.67 9.31 -25.25
CA ILE A 778 -8.99 9.70 -23.86
C ILE A 778 -10.29 10.50 -23.79
N TYR A 779 -10.49 11.45 -24.71
CA TYR A 779 -11.75 12.18 -24.81
C TYR A 779 -12.95 11.27 -25.03
N THR A 780 -12.79 10.21 -25.84
CA THR A 780 -13.85 9.22 -26.12
C THR A 780 -14.15 8.36 -24.89
N ILE A 781 -13.12 7.95 -24.14
CA ILE A 781 -13.28 7.19 -22.88
C ILE A 781 -14.06 8.02 -21.86
N ALA A 782 -13.68 9.29 -21.70
CA ALA A 782 -14.30 10.21 -20.75
C ALA A 782 -15.65 10.80 -21.21
N GLU A 783 -16.16 10.48 -22.41
CA GLU A 783 -17.44 11.04 -22.91
C GLU A 783 -18.67 10.55 -22.14
N ASN A 784 -18.56 9.43 -21.42
CA ASN A 784 -19.61 8.87 -20.55
C ASN A 784 -19.33 9.03 -19.04
N GLY A 785 -18.18 9.58 -18.66
CA GLY A 785 -17.77 9.79 -17.28
C GLY A 785 -18.30 11.11 -16.70
N THR A 786 -18.42 11.17 -15.37
CA THR A 786 -18.68 12.43 -14.64
C THR A 786 -17.41 13.22 -14.35
N ASP A 787 -16.24 12.56 -14.40
CA ASP A 787 -14.94 13.18 -14.19
C ASP A 787 -14.34 13.69 -15.51
N GLU A 788 -13.77 14.90 -15.44
CA GLU A 788 -13.17 15.63 -16.56
C GLU A 788 -11.65 15.76 -16.39
N THR A 789 -11.07 15.16 -15.35
CA THR A 789 -9.65 15.29 -14.98
C THR A 789 -8.73 14.88 -16.11
N ASP A 790 -8.88 13.67 -16.66
CA ASP A 790 -8.05 13.19 -17.78
C ASP A 790 -8.17 14.09 -19.01
N GLN A 791 -9.39 14.54 -19.36
CA GLN A 791 -9.62 15.43 -20.48
C GLN A 791 -8.88 16.76 -20.30
N ASN A 792 -8.91 17.32 -19.09
CA ASN A 792 -8.20 18.55 -18.75
C ASN A 792 -6.70 18.36 -18.87
N GLN A 793 -6.17 17.30 -18.28
CA GLN A 793 -4.76 16.98 -18.27
C GLN A 793 -4.19 16.74 -19.67
N VAL A 794 -4.79 15.86 -20.50
CA VAL A 794 -4.26 15.57 -21.84
C VAL A 794 -4.34 16.77 -22.78
N THR A 795 -5.26 17.71 -22.52
CA THR A 795 -5.35 18.96 -23.29
C THR A 795 -4.12 19.84 -23.09
N THR A 796 -3.45 19.75 -21.94
CA THR A 796 -2.20 20.50 -21.69
C THR A 796 -1.06 20.08 -22.61
N ILE A 797 -1.09 18.89 -23.21
CA ILE A 797 -0.11 18.44 -24.21
C ILE A 797 -0.15 19.36 -25.44
N LEU A 798 -1.33 19.88 -25.81
CA LEU A 798 -1.46 20.86 -26.90
C LEU A 798 -0.77 22.17 -26.56
N ILE A 799 -0.77 22.57 -25.28
CA ILE A 799 -0.06 23.76 -24.81
C ILE A 799 1.45 23.55 -24.95
N ALA A 800 1.96 22.42 -24.46
CA ALA A 800 3.36 22.04 -24.61
C ALA A 800 3.81 22.00 -26.09
N LEU A 801 2.95 21.49 -26.98
CA LEU A 801 3.22 21.50 -28.42
C LEU A 801 3.36 22.92 -28.99
N ILE A 802 2.48 23.84 -28.58
CA ILE A 802 2.48 25.22 -29.08
C ILE A 802 3.68 26.01 -28.57
N GLU A 803 4.00 25.90 -27.28
CA GLU A 803 5.08 26.68 -26.67
C GLU A 803 6.49 26.25 -27.07
N ASN A 804 6.70 24.97 -27.41
CA ASN A 804 8.01 24.46 -27.83
C ASN A 804 8.32 24.66 -29.32
N PHE A 805 7.32 24.89 -30.17
CA PHE A 805 7.51 25.00 -31.62
C PHE A 805 7.17 26.36 -32.27
N PRO A 806 7.52 27.54 -31.70
CA PRO A 806 7.23 28.84 -32.30
C PRO A 806 7.58 28.92 -33.80
N GLY A 807 6.58 29.23 -34.64
CA GLY A 807 6.71 29.40 -36.09
C GLY A 807 6.88 28.11 -36.92
N GLN A 808 6.81 26.92 -36.32
CA GLN A 808 7.06 25.64 -37.01
C GLN A 808 5.80 24.77 -37.22
N ILE A 809 4.68 25.10 -36.56
CA ILE A 809 3.44 24.28 -36.55
C ILE A 809 2.22 25.03 -37.08
N ASP A 810 2.40 26.04 -37.94
CA ASP A 810 1.31 26.86 -38.50
C ASP A 810 0.18 26.04 -39.15
N ASN A 811 0.52 24.90 -39.74
CA ASN A 811 -0.44 23.96 -40.34
C ASN A 811 -1.33 23.24 -39.32
N LEU A 812 -0.90 23.11 -38.06
CA LEU A 812 -1.64 22.43 -36.98
C LEU A 812 -2.56 23.40 -36.23
N ILE A 813 -2.26 24.70 -36.22
CA ILE A 813 -3.03 25.71 -35.47
C ILE A 813 -4.53 25.69 -35.80
N PRO A 814 -4.98 25.63 -37.08
CA PRO A 814 -6.41 25.55 -37.38
C PRO A 814 -7.10 24.31 -36.79
N GLN A 815 -6.42 23.16 -36.80
CA GLN A 815 -6.93 21.91 -36.23
C GLN A 815 -7.06 21.99 -34.71
N ILE A 816 -6.07 22.58 -34.03
CA ILE A 816 -6.10 22.79 -32.58
C ILE A 816 -7.23 23.75 -32.20
N ILE A 817 -7.40 24.85 -32.95
CA ILE A 817 -8.50 25.80 -32.72
C ILE A 817 -9.85 25.09 -32.89
N ASP A 818 -10.07 24.33 -33.97
CA ASP A 818 -11.34 23.60 -34.18
C ASP A 818 -11.64 22.61 -33.05
N PHE A 819 -10.64 21.83 -32.60
CA PHE A 819 -10.78 20.92 -31.47
C PHE A 819 -11.23 21.66 -30.20
N THR A 820 -10.59 22.79 -29.92
CA THR A 820 -10.85 23.59 -28.74
C THR A 820 -12.23 24.26 -28.78
N LEU A 821 -12.64 24.75 -29.95
CA LEU A 821 -13.97 25.33 -30.16
C LEU A 821 -15.09 24.29 -29.97
N LEU A 822 -14.90 23.07 -30.45
CA LEU A 822 -15.86 21.97 -30.24
C LEU A 822 -16.03 21.68 -28.73
N ASN A 823 -14.95 21.70 -27.96
CA ASN A 823 -14.99 21.48 -26.52
C ASN A 823 -15.73 22.59 -25.78
N LEU A 824 -15.50 23.86 -26.15
CA LEU A 824 -16.17 25.01 -25.52
C LEU A 824 -17.68 25.07 -25.79
N GLN A 825 -18.16 24.42 -26.85
CA GLN A 825 -19.60 24.33 -27.18
C GLN A 825 -20.35 23.29 -26.33
N LYS A 826 -19.66 22.43 -25.56
CA LYS A 826 -20.31 21.41 -24.71
C LYS A 826 -20.97 22.06 -23.48
N GLU A 827 -22.30 22.10 -23.44
CA GLU A 827 -23.09 22.85 -22.42
C GLU A 827 -22.96 22.30 -20.98
N LYS A 828 -22.64 21.01 -20.81
CA LYS A 828 -22.61 20.32 -19.50
C LYS A 828 -21.23 20.28 -18.82
N LYS A 829 -20.25 21.06 -19.30
CA LYS A 829 -18.85 20.99 -18.83
C LYS A 829 -18.52 22.03 -17.74
N THR A 830 -17.62 21.66 -16.83
CA THR A 830 -17.20 22.52 -15.70
C THR A 830 -16.42 23.75 -16.14
N ASN A 831 -16.27 24.73 -15.24
CA ASN A 831 -15.41 25.89 -15.51
C ASN A 831 -13.93 25.49 -15.65
N LYS A 832 -13.45 24.48 -14.90
CA LYS A 832 -12.09 23.94 -15.01
C LYS A 832 -11.82 23.43 -16.43
N PHE A 833 -12.76 22.68 -17.01
CA PHE A 833 -12.66 22.21 -18.39
C PHE A 833 -12.64 23.34 -19.42
N LYS A 834 -13.46 24.37 -19.23
CA LYS A 834 -13.45 25.55 -20.10
C LYS A 834 -12.14 26.33 -20.00
N MET A 835 -11.57 26.44 -18.79
CA MET A 835 -10.30 27.16 -18.55
C MET A 835 -9.14 26.54 -19.32
N VAL A 836 -8.95 25.22 -19.26
CA VAL A 836 -7.83 24.58 -19.96
C VAL A 836 -7.94 24.77 -21.48
N ASN A 837 -9.14 24.60 -22.03
CA ASN A 837 -9.41 24.85 -23.46
C ASN A 837 -9.19 26.32 -23.82
N ILE A 838 -9.59 27.26 -22.96
CA ILE A 838 -9.27 28.68 -23.14
C ILE A 838 -7.76 28.93 -23.10
N GLY A 839 -7.02 28.24 -22.23
CA GLY A 839 -5.56 28.26 -22.19
C GLY A 839 -4.95 27.86 -23.54
N VAL A 840 -5.46 26.80 -24.18
CA VAL A 840 -5.03 26.39 -25.53
C VAL A 840 -5.31 27.48 -26.58
N LEU A 841 -6.49 28.12 -26.54
CA LEU A 841 -6.80 29.24 -27.46
C LEU A 841 -5.88 30.43 -27.24
N ASN A 842 -5.62 30.81 -25.98
CA ASN A 842 -4.69 31.87 -25.62
C ASN A 842 -3.31 31.58 -26.19
N MET A 843 -2.85 30.33 -26.09
CA MET A 843 -1.57 29.90 -26.64
C MET A 843 -1.54 29.92 -28.17
N CYS A 844 -2.62 29.54 -28.86
CA CYS A 844 -2.72 29.67 -30.31
C CYS A 844 -2.62 31.14 -30.76
N ILE A 845 -3.25 32.05 -30.02
CA ILE A 845 -3.19 33.50 -30.27
C ILE A 845 -1.79 34.04 -29.98
N TRP A 846 -1.18 33.64 -28.87
CA TRP A 846 0.18 34.04 -28.53
C TRP A 846 1.19 33.58 -29.59
N TYR A 847 1.04 32.35 -30.07
CA TYR A 847 1.93 31.74 -31.06
C TYR A 847 1.93 32.47 -32.41
N ASN A 848 0.73 32.73 -32.97
CA ASN A 848 0.60 33.46 -34.23
C ASN A 848 -0.75 34.20 -34.25
N PRO A 849 -0.79 35.46 -33.77
CA PRO A 849 -2.04 36.19 -33.56
C PRO A 849 -2.76 36.46 -34.88
N GLN A 850 -2.03 36.67 -35.98
CA GLN A 850 -2.60 36.94 -37.29
C GLN A 850 -3.30 35.70 -37.87
N LEU A 851 -2.66 34.52 -37.76
CA LEU A 851 -3.24 33.26 -38.21
C LEU A 851 -4.48 32.90 -37.39
N ALA A 852 -4.38 32.96 -36.06
CA ALA A 852 -5.48 32.66 -35.16
C ALA A 852 -6.68 33.59 -35.39
N GLN A 853 -6.43 34.90 -35.48
CA GLN A 853 -7.50 35.89 -35.75
C GLN A 853 -8.14 35.67 -37.12
N ASN A 854 -7.36 35.43 -38.18
CA ASN A 854 -7.91 35.17 -39.51
C ASN A 854 -8.79 33.92 -39.52
N TYR A 855 -8.38 32.87 -38.81
CA TYR A 855 -9.16 31.64 -38.70
C TYR A 855 -10.46 31.84 -37.91
N LEU A 856 -10.40 32.51 -36.75
CA LEU A 856 -11.58 32.84 -35.94
C LEU A 856 -12.56 33.76 -36.70
N ASN A 857 -12.04 34.74 -37.46
CA ASN A 857 -12.84 35.61 -38.31
C ASN A 857 -13.55 34.83 -39.40
N SER A 858 -12.90 33.82 -40.00
CA SER A 858 -13.51 32.96 -41.02
C SER A 858 -14.71 32.16 -40.49
N LYS A 859 -14.75 31.91 -39.18
CA LYS A 859 -15.86 31.23 -38.48
C LYS A 859 -16.90 32.20 -37.93
N GLY A 860 -16.65 33.51 -37.94
CA GLY A 860 -17.57 34.55 -37.49
C GLY A 860 -17.77 34.64 -35.96
N ILE A 861 -16.84 34.09 -35.17
CA ILE A 861 -16.99 33.94 -33.71
C ILE A 861 -15.95 34.73 -32.88
N THR A 862 -15.09 35.53 -33.51
CA THR A 862 -13.99 36.25 -32.85
C THR A 862 -14.44 37.05 -31.63
N ASP A 863 -15.48 37.87 -31.77
CA ASP A 863 -15.98 38.71 -30.67
C ASP A 863 -16.57 37.86 -29.52
N GLN A 864 -17.25 36.76 -29.84
CA GLN A 864 -17.81 35.83 -28.85
C GLN A 864 -16.70 35.14 -28.05
N ILE A 865 -15.61 34.72 -28.72
CA ILE A 865 -14.45 34.11 -28.06
C ILE A 865 -13.75 35.12 -27.15
N LEU A 866 -13.46 36.33 -27.64
CA LEU A 866 -12.85 37.38 -26.82
C LEU A 866 -13.71 37.74 -25.60
N GLN A 867 -15.03 37.78 -25.75
CA GLN A 867 -15.95 37.96 -24.62
C GLN A 867 -15.86 36.81 -23.62
N THR A 868 -15.79 35.56 -24.10
CA THR A 868 -15.69 34.37 -23.25
C THR A 868 -14.37 34.36 -22.47
N LEU A 869 -13.24 34.70 -23.12
CA LEU A 869 -11.93 34.81 -22.47
C LEU A 869 -11.96 35.76 -21.26
N PHE A 870 -12.66 36.90 -21.38
CA PHE A 870 -12.72 37.91 -20.32
C PHE A 870 -13.68 37.53 -19.18
N GLN A 871 -14.77 36.83 -19.50
CA GLN A 871 -15.71 36.35 -18.47
C GLN A 871 -15.11 35.28 -17.56
N MET A 872 -14.06 34.60 -18.02
CA MET A 872 -13.40 33.51 -17.30
C MET A 872 -12.33 33.96 -16.31
N GLU A 873 -11.97 35.25 -16.29
CA GLU A 873 -11.03 35.86 -15.34
C GLU A 873 -11.26 35.41 -13.90
N LYS A 874 -12.52 35.50 -13.43
CA LYS A 874 -12.94 35.17 -12.06
C LYS A 874 -12.75 33.71 -11.64
N HIS A 875 -12.36 32.84 -12.57
CA HIS A 875 -12.18 31.41 -12.34
C HIS A 875 -10.71 30.98 -12.35
N TYR A 876 -9.78 31.87 -12.74
CA TYR A 876 -8.35 31.55 -12.71
C TYR A 876 -7.88 31.39 -11.27
N LYS A 877 -7.23 30.25 -11.01
CA LYS A 877 -6.66 29.91 -9.70
C LYS A 877 -5.14 29.95 -9.71
N TYR A 878 -4.51 29.76 -10.87
CA TYR A 878 -3.06 29.62 -10.99
C TYR A 878 -2.45 30.73 -11.84
N GLU A 879 -1.20 31.12 -11.53
CA GLU A 879 -0.48 32.16 -12.27
C GLU A 879 -0.42 31.87 -13.76
N TRP A 880 -0.09 30.62 -14.13
CA TRP A 880 0.12 30.22 -15.51
C TRP A 880 -1.11 30.41 -16.40
N ASP A 881 -2.32 30.24 -15.87
CA ASP A 881 -3.56 30.52 -16.61
C ASP A 881 -3.72 32.02 -16.90
N ILE A 882 -3.36 32.88 -15.94
CA ILE A 882 -3.43 34.33 -16.07
C ILE A 882 -2.36 34.82 -17.05
N SER A 883 -1.12 34.32 -16.91
CA SER A 883 0.01 34.66 -17.75
C SER A 883 -0.28 34.36 -19.23
N ARG A 884 -0.87 33.20 -19.53
CA ARG A 884 -1.30 32.84 -20.91
C ARG A 884 -2.31 33.83 -21.49
N LEU A 885 -3.27 34.32 -20.70
CA LEU A 885 -4.22 35.34 -21.15
C LEU A 885 -3.52 36.68 -21.44
N ILE A 886 -2.60 37.11 -20.57
CA ILE A 886 -1.83 38.35 -20.79
C ILE A 886 -0.97 38.23 -22.04
N PHE A 887 -0.29 37.09 -22.23
CA PHE A 887 0.49 36.79 -23.43
C PHE A 887 -0.34 36.91 -24.70
N ALA A 888 -1.54 36.31 -24.73
CA ALA A 888 -2.46 36.40 -25.85
C ALA A 888 -2.89 37.85 -26.13
N LEU A 889 -3.25 38.61 -25.09
CA LEU A 889 -3.67 40.00 -25.22
C LEU A 889 -2.55 40.90 -25.75
N CYS A 890 -1.34 40.74 -25.23
CA CYS A 890 -0.18 41.50 -25.70
C CYS A 890 0.09 41.28 -27.20
N GLN A 891 -0.08 40.04 -27.67
CA GLN A 891 0.08 39.71 -29.08
C GLN A 891 -1.05 40.30 -29.94
N LEU A 892 -2.31 40.27 -29.48
CA LEU A 892 -3.44 40.87 -30.20
C LEU A 892 -3.31 42.40 -30.35
N TYR A 893 -2.82 43.09 -29.33
CA TYR A 893 -2.57 44.53 -29.39
C TYR A 893 -1.36 44.92 -30.24
N SER A 894 -0.49 43.96 -30.54
CA SER A 894 0.65 44.15 -31.44
C SER A 894 0.29 43.97 -32.92
N LEU A 895 -0.95 43.57 -33.24
CA LEU A 895 -1.41 43.36 -34.62
C LEU A 895 -1.60 44.68 -35.38
N PRO A 896 -1.34 44.69 -36.71
CA PRO A 896 -1.69 45.83 -37.57
C PRO A 896 -3.21 46.10 -37.62
N GLN A 897 -4.03 45.05 -37.52
CA GLN A 897 -5.50 45.14 -37.49
C GLN A 897 -6.06 44.52 -36.21
N ILE A 898 -6.17 45.35 -35.18
CA ILE A 898 -6.67 44.96 -33.86
C ILE A 898 -8.17 44.60 -33.96
N PRO A 899 -8.63 43.49 -33.34
CA PRO A 899 -10.05 43.14 -33.29
C PRO A 899 -10.94 44.30 -32.77
N ASN A 900 -12.07 44.52 -33.45
CA ASN A 900 -13.01 45.61 -33.11
C ASN A 900 -13.53 45.53 -31.67
N TYR A 901 -13.71 44.32 -31.14
CA TYR A 901 -14.10 44.11 -29.74
C TYR A 901 -13.08 44.72 -28.76
N LEU A 902 -11.78 44.53 -28.99
CA LEU A 902 -10.73 45.11 -28.15
C LEU A 902 -10.71 46.63 -28.22
N LEU A 903 -10.97 47.20 -29.40
CA LEU A 903 -11.06 48.66 -29.58
C LEU A 903 -12.25 49.24 -28.82
N THR A 904 -13.43 48.61 -28.95
CA THR A 904 -14.68 49.05 -28.31
C THR A 904 -14.62 48.95 -26.79
N ASN A 905 -13.92 47.94 -26.26
CA ASN A 905 -13.83 47.64 -24.83
C ASN A 905 -12.49 48.05 -24.19
N SER A 906 -11.70 48.92 -24.85
CA SER A 906 -10.34 49.29 -24.41
C SER A 906 -10.25 49.68 -22.94
N ALA A 907 -11.17 50.51 -22.44
CA ALA A 907 -11.14 50.96 -21.05
C ALA A 907 -11.33 49.81 -20.03
N GLU A 908 -12.20 48.85 -20.32
CA GLU A 908 -12.41 47.68 -19.46
C GLU A 908 -11.23 46.71 -19.50
N ILE A 909 -10.54 46.63 -20.66
CA ILE A 909 -9.32 45.82 -20.80
C ILE A 909 -8.15 46.44 -20.05
N GLY A 910 -8.05 47.78 -20.02
CA GLY A 910 -7.10 48.47 -19.15
C GLY A 910 -7.30 48.10 -17.67
N LYS A 911 -8.54 48.09 -17.19
CA LYS A 911 -8.85 47.64 -15.81
C LYS A 911 -8.57 46.16 -15.59
N LEU A 912 -8.83 45.32 -16.59
CA LEU A 912 -8.50 43.89 -16.56
C LEU A 912 -7.00 43.68 -16.36
N PHE A 913 -6.14 44.40 -17.07
CA PHE A 913 -4.68 44.32 -16.88
C PHE A 913 -4.24 44.65 -15.45
N VAL A 914 -4.85 45.65 -14.81
CA VAL A 914 -4.57 45.97 -13.40
C VAL A 914 -4.99 44.80 -12.50
N ARG A 915 -6.20 44.26 -12.66
CA ARG A 915 -6.68 43.14 -11.84
C ARG A 915 -5.84 41.87 -12.02
N LEU A 916 -5.52 41.50 -13.27
CA LEU A 916 -4.73 40.30 -13.56
C LEU A 916 -3.31 40.42 -13.00
N SER A 917 -2.66 41.57 -13.17
CA SER A 917 -1.31 41.78 -12.61
C SER A 917 -1.29 41.81 -11.08
N THR A 918 -2.32 42.37 -10.44
CA THR A 918 -2.47 42.26 -8.98
C THR A 918 -2.66 40.80 -8.57
N LYS A 919 -3.52 40.05 -9.27
CA LYS A 919 -3.78 38.65 -8.89
C LYS A 919 -2.55 37.74 -9.08
N ILE A 920 -1.71 37.99 -10.09
CA ILE A 920 -0.43 37.28 -10.22
C ILE A 920 0.44 37.50 -8.99
N LEU A 921 0.61 38.75 -8.54
CA LEU A 921 1.45 39.05 -7.38
C LEU A 921 0.87 38.46 -6.09
N GLU A 922 -0.45 38.51 -5.90
CA GLU A 922 -1.11 37.82 -4.78
C GLU A 922 -0.86 36.31 -4.80
N LEU A 923 -0.91 35.66 -5.97
CA LEU A 923 -0.65 34.22 -6.08
C LEU A 923 0.82 33.88 -5.77
N ARG A 924 1.78 34.72 -6.18
CA ARG A 924 3.20 34.56 -5.84
C ARG A 924 3.45 34.73 -4.34
N GLU A 925 2.79 35.71 -3.72
CA GLU A 925 2.86 35.90 -2.25
C GLU A 925 2.22 34.72 -1.49
N GLU A 926 1.09 34.22 -1.99
CA GLU A 926 0.43 33.01 -1.47
C GLU A 926 1.38 31.80 -1.58
N GLU A 927 2.00 31.56 -2.75
CA GLU A 927 2.98 30.50 -2.96
C GLU A 927 4.21 30.64 -2.05
N GLU A 928 4.83 31.83 -1.96
CA GLU A 928 5.96 32.07 -1.04
C GLU A 928 5.59 31.87 0.44
N SER A 929 4.33 32.19 0.82
CA SER A 929 3.83 31.97 2.18
C SER A 929 3.53 30.50 2.46
N CYS A 930 2.98 29.78 1.48
CA CYS A 930 2.79 28.34 1.55
C CYS A 930 4.14 27.63 1.59
N GLU A 931 5.13 27.98 0.78
CA GLU A 931 6.48 27.39 0.87
C GLU A 931 7.13 27.65 2.24
N GLN A 932 6.85 28.79 2.89
CA GLN A 932 7.33 29.09 4.24
C GLN A 932 6.53 28.37 5.33
N GLU A 933 5.22 28.17 5.13
CA GLU A 933 4.35 27.38 5.99
C GLU A 933 4.63 25.88 5.83
N ASP A 934 4.87 25.38 4.63
CA ASP A 934 5.28 24.02 4.29
C ASP A 934 6.68 23.73 4.84
N GLN A 935 7.62 24.68 4.78
CA GLN A 935 8.91 24.53 5.49
C GLN A 935 8.77 24.53 7.02
N ALA A 936 7.72 25.17 7.56
CA ALA A 936 7.45 25.21 9.00
C ALA A 936 6.56 24.03 9.48
N GLU A 937 5.69 23.54 8.61
CA GLU A 937 4.88 22.34 8.74
C GLU A 937 5.71 21.10 8.41
N GLU A 938 6.79 21.16 7.62
CA GLU A 938 7.79 20.09 7.49
C GLU A 938 8.46 19.81 8.84
N GLU A 939 8.76 20.86 9.63
CA GLU A 939 9.26 20.70 11.00
C GLU A 939 8.17 20.16 11.98
N ASP A 940 6.89 20.36 11.67
CA ASP A 940 5.76 19.97 12.53
C ASP A 940 5.05 18.67 12.08
N ASP A 941 5.18 18.27 10.83
CA ASP A 941 4.58 17.11 10.15
C ASP A 941 5.60 15.98 10.00
N GLN A 942 6.91 16.23 10.01
CA GLN A 942 7.86 15.20 10.47
C GLN A 942 7.59 14.81 11.94
N LYS A 943 7.01 15.74 12.71
CA LYS A 943 6.53 15.52 14.08
C LYS A 943 5.15 14.88 14.13
N LYS A 944 4.20 15.28 13.28
CA LYS A 944 2.84 14.72 13.22
C LYS A 944 2.77 13.39 12.47
N LEU A 945 3.64 13.09 11.52
CA LEU A 945 3.81 11.77 10.89
C LEU A 945 4.39 10.78 11.91
N ALA A 946 5.34 11.21 12.74
CA ALA A 946 5.79 10.44 13.91
C ALA A 946 4.70 10.24 14.97
N ASP A 947 3.66 11.09 15.02
CA ASP A 947 2.50 10.95 15.91
C ASP A 947 1.31 10.22 15.25
N LYS A 948 1.14 10.25 13.92
CA LYS A 948 0.09 9.53 13.16
C LYS A 948 0.45 8.07 12.88
N ILE A 949 1.73 7.76 12.68
CA ILE A 949 2.24 6.37 12.71
C ILE A 949 1.89 5.72 14.07
N GLN A 950 1.81 6.52 15.13
CA GLN A 950 1.46 6.04 16.47
C GLN A 950 -0.05 5.74 16.67
N ASP A 951 -0.92 6.31 15.83
CA ASP A 951 -2.38 6.12 15.91
C ASP A 951 -2.92 5.10 14.88
N LEU A 952 -2.18 4.82 13.79
CA LEU A 952 -2.53 3.82 12.77
C LEU A 952 -2.01 2.40 13.02
N GLU A 953 -1.11 2.21 14.00
CA GLU A 953 -0.59 0.87 14.37
C GLU A 953 -1.62 -0.06 15.06
N GLN A 954 -2.93 0.24 15.04
CA GLN A 954 -3.92 -0.48 15.85
C GLN A 954 -5.20 -0.93 15.16
N ASP A 955 -5.41 -0.62 13.88
CA ASP A 955 -6.54 -1.13 13.11
C ASP A 955 -6.04 -2.17 12.10
N GLU A 956 -6.05 -3.44 12.55
CA GLU A 956 -5.97 -4.62 11.68
C GLU A 956 -7.23 -4.64 10.77
N GLU A 957 -6.99 -4.55 9.45
CA GLU A 957 -7.92 -4.82 8.33
C GLU A 957 -9.06 -3.78 8.11
N ASP A 958 -8.73 -2.67 7.45
CA ASP A 958 -9.62 -2.02 6.48
C ASP A 958 -8.75 -1.69 5.24
N ASP A 959 -9.05 -2.35 4.11
CA ASP A 959 -8.65 -1.91 2.78
C ASP A 959 -9.38 -0.59 2.53
N ASP A 960 -8.74 0.53 2.85
CA ASP A 960 -9.00 1.78 2.17
C ASP A 960 -7.62 2.27 1.69
N ASP A 961 -7.50 2.41 0.36
CA ASP A 961 -6.37 3.03 -0.33
C ASP A 961 -6.15 4.45 0.24
N GLU A 962 -5.37 4.58 1.31
CA GLU A 962 -4.76 5.85 1.71
C GLU A 962 -3.44 5.96 0.94
N ASP A 963 -3.54 6.59 -0.24
CA ASP A 963 -2.40 7.04 -1.04
C ASP A 963 -1.37 7.69 -0.11
N TYR A 964 -0.18 7.08 -0.08
CA TYR A 964 0.96 7.53 0.68
C TYR A 964 1.53 8.80 0.02
N ASP A 965 0.97 9.97 0.34
CA ASP A 965 1.52 11.27 -0.07
C ASP A 965 2.75 11.63 0.81
N GLY A 966 3.77 10.79 0.80
CA GLY A 966 5.09 11.15 1.32
C GLY A 966 5.83 11.87 0.22
N GLU A 967 6.06 13.19 0.36
CA GLU A 967 6.79 14.06 -0.60
C GLU A 967 7.00 13.36 -1.95
N GLU A 968 5.96 13.30 -2.78
CA GLU A 968 6.19 13.03 -4.18
C GLU A 968 7.07 14.20 -4.64
N ASP A 969 8.39 13.99 -4.67
CA ASP A 969 9.19 14.44 -5.80
C ASP A 969 8.41 13.93 -7.00
N ASP A 970 7.42 14.70 -7.48
CA ASP A 970 6.50 14.27 -8.52
C ASP A 970 7.28 14.31 -9.83
N TYR A 971 8.16 13.30 -9.96
CA TYR A 971 8.98 13.02 -11.11
C TYR A 971 8.08 12.82 -12.33
N ALA A 972 6.78 12.58 -12.16
CA ALA A 972 5.82 12.48 -13.24
C ALA A 972 5.48 13.85 -13.86
N GLU A 973 5.60 14.95 -13.11
CA GLU A 973 5.34 16.31 -13.62
C GLU A 973 6.58 17.07 -14.12
N LEU A 974 7.80 16.58 -13.86
CA LEU A 974 9.05 17.24 -14.27
C LEU A 974 9.05 17.68 -15.75
N TYR A 975 9.02 19.00 -15.97
CA TYR A 975 9.04 19.63 -17.28
C TYR A 975 9.35 21.13 -17.15
N ASP A 976 10.37 21.63 -17.85
CA ASP A 976 10.70 23.06 -17.83
C ASP A 976 9.92 23.77 -18.96
N SER A 977 8.88 24.55 -18.65
CA SER A 977 8.15 25.26 -19.74
C SER A 977 9.01 26.39 -20.33
N PRO A 978 9.15 26.50 -21.67
CA PRO A 978 9.81 27.65 -22.30
C PRO A 978 9.17 29.00 -21.95
N LEU A 979 7.95 29.01 -21.44
CA LEU A 979 7.24 30.23 -21.05
C LEU A 979 7.67 30.78 -19.69
N GLU A 980 8.30 29.99 -18.83
CA GLU A 980 8.81 30.41 -17.52
C GLU A 980 9.91 31.47 -17.63
N ASP A 981 10.58 31.56 -18.78
CA ASP A 981 11.55 32.63 -19.06
C ASP A 981 10.90 34.02 -19.27
N TYR A 982 9.57 34.08 -19.37
CA TYR A 982 8.81 35.31 -19.64
C TYR A 982 7.92 35.70 -18.46
N ASP A 983 8.14 36.90 -17.90
CA ASP A 983 7.20 37.49 -16.96
C ASP A 983 6.05 38.21 -17.70
N ALA A 984 4.81 37.84 -17.38
CA ALA A 984 3.62 38.39 -18.02
C ALA A 984 3.41 39.88 -17.73
N ILE A 985 3.72 40.35 -16.52
CA ILE A 985 3.57 41.75 -16.12
C ILE A 985 4.62 42.61 -16.85
N LEU A 986 5.85 42.11 -16.99
CA LEU A 986 6.91 42.80 -17.74
C LEU A 986 6.62 42.84 -19.26
N LEU A 987 6.05 41.77 -19.82
CA LEU A 987 5.59 41.78 -21.22
C LEU A 987 4.50 42.83 -21.44
N MET A 988 3.56 42.92 -20.49
CA MET A 988 2.50 43.93 -20.50
C MET A 988 3.09 45.35 -20.40
N GLU A 989 4.07 45.61 -19.54
CA GLU A 989 4.75 46.92 -19.49
C GLU A 989 5.37 47.28 -20.84
N LYS A 990 6.06 46.33 -21.48
CA LYS A 990 6.69 46.55 -22.78
C LYS A 990 5.66 46.92 -23.85
N LEU A 991 4.48 46.27 -23.84
CA LEU A 991 3.36 46.63 -24.70
C LEU A 991 2.91 48.07 -24.44
N ILE A 992 2.72 48.46 -23.18
CA ILE A 992 2.25 49.80 -22.79
C ILE A 992 3.18 50.88 -23.31
N LEU A 993 4.49 50.71 -23.10
CA LEU A 993 5.52 51.64 -23.59
C LEU A 993 5.51 51.72 -25.12
N THR A 994 5.34 50.58 -25.79
CA THR A 994 5.28 50.52 -27.25
C THR A 994 4.05 51.25 -27.78
N LEU A 995 2.87 51.03 -27.19
CA LEU A 995 1.63 51.71 -27.57
C LEU A 995 1.69 53.21 -27.30
N GLN A 996 2.33 53.65 -26.21
CA GLN A 996 2.51 55.07 -25.89
C GLN A 996 3.28 55.79 -27.01
N GLN A 997 4.27 55.12 -27.63
CA GLN A 997 5.10 55.69 -28.69
C GLN A 997 4.47 55.54 -30.08
N SER A 998 3.86 54.39 -30.36
CA SER A 998 3.41 54.01 -31.71
C SER A 998 1.95 54.35 -31.99
N ASN A 999 1.07 54.28 -30.98
CA ASN A 999 -0.37 54.52 -31.13
C ASN A 999 -0.97 55.24 -29.90
N PRO A 1000 -0.71 56.54 -29.74
CA PRO A 1000 -1.12 57.31 -28.55
C PRO A 1000 -2.64 57.34 -28.32
N GLN A 1001 -3.45 57.20 -29.39
CA GLN A 1001 -4.91 57.15 -29.28
C GLN A 1001 -5.38 55.88 -28.58
N LEU A 1002 -4.79 54.73 -28.94
CA LEU A 1002 -5.11 53.46 -28.32
C LEU A 1002 -4.58 53.37 -26.88
N TYR A 1003 -3.38 53.91 -26.63
CA TYR A 1003 -2.85 54.08 -25.28
C TYR A 1003 -3.81 54.89 -24.39
N SER A 1004 -4.31 56.03 -24.89
CA SER A 1004 -5.30 56.82 -24.18
C SER A 1004 -6.59 56.03 -23.96
N GLY A 1005 -7.06 55.27 -24.95
CA GLY A 1005 -8.26 54.43 -24.84
C GLY A 1005 -8.18 53.35 -23.76
N LEU A 1006 -6.99 52.75 -23.57
CA LEU A 1006 -6.73 51.72 -22.56
C LEU A 1006 -6.57 52.31 -21.15
N PHE A 1007 -5.78 53.39 -21.01
CA PHE A 1007 -5.25 53.79 -19.69
C PHE A 1007 -5.77 55.14 -19.18
N SER A 1008 -6.34 56.00 -20.02
CA SER A 1008 -6.81 57.33 -19.57
C SER A 1008 -8.09 57.32 -18.75
N GLN A 1009 -8.86 56.22 -18.82
CA GLN A 1009 -10.09 56.03 -18.04
C GLN A 1009 -9.88 55.25 -16.74
N LEU A 1010 -8.64 54.85 -16.44
CA LEU A 1010 -8.28 54.29 -15.14
C LEU A 1010 -8.42 55.37 -14.06
N THR A 1011 -8.97 54.99 -12.92
CA THR A 1011 -8.98 55.83 -11.73
C THR A 1011 -7.55 56.08 -11.23
N GLN A 1012 -7.37 57.13 -10.42
CA GLN A 1012 -6.05 57.42 -9.83
C GLN A 1012 -5.51 56.21 -9.03
N GLN A 1013 -6.38 55.51 -8.30
CA GLN A 1013 -6.01 54.30 -7.55
C GLN A 1013 -5.55 53.16 -8.48
N GLU A 1014 -6.25 52.91 -9.59
CA GLU A 1014 -5.86 51.86 -10.55
C GLU A 1014 -4.54 52.18 -11.25
N GLN A 1015 -4.25 53.45 -11.55
CA GLN A 1015 -2.98 53.88 -12.14
C GLN A 1015 -1.80 53.71 -11.16
N GLU A 1016 -2.01 54.07 -9.90
CA GLU A 1016 -1.03 53.87 -8.82
C GLU A 1016 -0.77 52.38 -8.59
N GLN A 1017 -1.83 51.56 -8.55
CA GLN A 1017 -1.72 50.11 -8.39
C GLN A 1017 -0.96 49.45 -9.54
N MET A 1018 -1.27 49.82 -10.79
CA MET A 1018 -0.56 49.28 -11.95
C MET A 1018 0.94 49.59 -11.93
N THR A 1019 1.30 50.81 -11.52
CA THR A 1019 2.69 51.23 -11.38
C THR A 1019 3.39 50.46 -10.25
N LYS A 1020 2.68 50.19 -9.14
CA LYS A 1020 3.17 49.34 -8.06
C LYS A 1020 3.43 47.92 -8.56
N ASN A 1021 2.45 47.29 -9.21
CA ASN A 1021 2.55 45.91 -9.70
C ASN A 1021 3.76 45.72 -10.63
N ILE A 1022 3.97 46.65 -11.57
CA ILE A 1022 5.10 46.61 -12.50
C ILE A 1022 6.44 46.73 -11.75
N LYS A 1023 6.51 47.59 -10.72
CA LYS A 1023 7.74 47.75 -9.93
C LYS A 1023 8.06 46.48 -9.14
N GLU A 1024 7.06 45.90 -8.50
CA GLU A 1024 7.16 44.68 -7.69
C GLU A 1024 7.56 43.47 -8.54
N ALA A 1025 6.93 43.29 -9.70
CA ALA A 1025 7.30 42.24 -10.66
C ALA A 1025 8.74 42.37 -11.16
N LYS A 1026 9.28 43.60 -11.35
CA LYS A 1026 10.69 43.80 -11.71
C LYS A 1026 11.64 43.38 -10.61
N GLU A 1027 11.32 43.73 -9.37
CA GLU A 1027 12.13 43.38 -8.20
C GLU A 1027 12.21 41.85 -8.05
N GLN A 1028 11.07 41.15 -8.15
CA GLN A 1028 11.00 39.68 -8.16
C GLN A 1028 11.78 39.05 -9.32
N TYR A 1029 11.61 39.57 -10.55
CA TYR A 1029 12.29 39.03 -11.73
C TYR A 1029 13.82 39.20 -11.66
N ASP A 1030 14.32 40.33 -11.14
CA ASP A 1030 15.74 40.58 -10.95
C ASP A 1030 16.35 39.64 -9.89
N GLU A 1031 15.58 39.25 -8.88
CA GLU A 1031 15.97 38.27 -7.87
C GLU A 1031 16.01 36.85 -8.45
N TRP A 1032 14.97 36.45 -9.18
CA TRP A 1032 14.92 35.18 -9.90
C TRP A 1032 16.10 35.00 -10.87
N ILE A 1033 16.46 36.03 -11.65
CA ILE A 1033 17.63 35.99 -12.55
C ILE A 1033 18.92 35.73 -11.76
N LYS A 1034 19.11 36.37 -10.60
CA LYS A 1034 20.31 36.16 -9.77
C LYS A 1034 20.39 34.72 -9.26
N GLN A 1035 19.27 34.17 -8.80
CA GLN A 1035 19.19 32.77 -8.34
C GLN A 1035 19.49 31.79 -9.49
N LYS A 1036 18.89 31.99 -10.66
CA LYS A 1036 19.12 31.17 -11.86
C LYS A 1036 20.58 31.20 -12.32
N GLN A 1037 21.22 32.37 -12.28
CA GLN A 1037 22.66 32.51 -12.59
C GLN A 1037 23.55 31.78 -11.57
N GLN A 1038 23.17 31.81 -10.28
CA GLN A 1038 23.90 31.12 -9.22
C GLN A 1038 23.78 29.60 -9.34
N GLN A 1039 22.60 29.09 -9.71
CA GLN A 1039 22.37 27.67 -10.02
C GLN A 1039 23.14 27.21 -11.27
N GLN A 1040 23.23 28.04 -12.32
CA GLN A 1040 24.01 27.75 -13.52
C GLN A 1040 25.52 27.77 -13.31
N MET A 1041 26.03 28.50 -12.31
CA MET A 1041 27.45 28.45 -11.93
C MET A 1041 27.81 27.22 -11.07
N ASN A 1042 26.81 26.59 -10.45
CA ASN A 1042 26.97 25.39 -9.62
C ASN A 1042 26.70 24.06 -10.39
N LYS A 1043 26.09 24.14 -11.59
CA LYS A 1043 25.94 23.04 -12.56
C LYS A 1043 27.11 23.03 -13.54
#